data_AF-A0A662FEM5-F1
#
_entry.id   AF-A0A662FEM5-F1
#
_cell.length_a   1.000
_cell.length_b   1.000
_cell.length_c   1.000
_cell.angle_alpha   90.00
_cell.angle_beta   90.00
_cell.angle_gamma   90.00
#
_symmetry.space_group_name_H-M   'P 1'
#
loop_
_entity.id
_entity.type
_entity.pdbx_description
1 polymer ?
#
loop_
_entity_poly.entity_id
_entity_poly.type
_entity_poly.pdbx_seq_one_letter_code
_entity_poly.pdbx_strand_id
1 'polypeptide(L)'
;MKNKKTKRGVGEAVILTAIVILVTIFFYLIPYFNITGLFISEKNLLSYDEKINLRLNESTSFEFNISPNVEEFELVSVALSGRFIGSGSGDIKIYLEDENKNSYLILDKEAILEKSISATGRFTEVEEIIEESNKDMEITKENETNETSNANATIDEKNIEQSENVTEENITEILNTTSITENTTTINASKEIQSNVAEENNTIPENATNASKEIKPENATEKIANITEEIHFENICLETCSLPKGLSGKTYKLVIHIENSTIELNKISYTIRNLTEKITVEPLLLDRKGNILDANIRFYKNNKTIAIVDNAEQTLLSSGTYSIEISVYNHTINKIYFHSAKLTEKIKKLAFLDSDYYTNNTVQGWAIKPVIDAESMDISVKAKGTKLYKCDDWDFKKQRCKQNFTAELLTVPEEIYTLNLPVTTLGFIEVNASAEATISSNVSVEKIYNDPEYEVFIDSIEYNNKSKTLTVIFHHNAKDKKRIYIEFENKNKTHDYQLDKKAAKSNENITLTVFNWTPDDYFEIKVGDRTEILGIGSVPQYVIDPAIKDAENRTINASIKILKTGREIAKAKTNEQLKVKRGIYNIEITPESGKIKKIKIEKADIKKNLQHLLKLDNVPKEKIPNAVSAFAIDPTELVFDKAIMTITASADTLWKCQNWNFETRECTGSWQKIADLIPGEEYTLIITPEDPGFAEGIKVINVQSYPTVGGNWTVAFTTIGTANLTITASNGTTWSNVNEEEDLKFLEIRCGEEIINYTWIGNNCSISEGCSVFIPNYSCENETSYEISKVLTTGAHHIKFEFGGQTAYAHNWAEQGAESGAGWWRDSFADENNISAKENITVSSGAVTLARDCPDGNFVLSSGTATLSGEKYYCDFNITGTATLYIASGSTLKIHAINIYIGPDAKISGYGRGYSGGAGGQTSNENGQSGSGPGSGGGGFGGEPGSEDAGGG
;
A
#
# COMPACT_ATOMS: atom_id res chain seq x y z
N MET A 1 50.06 15.40 54.08
CA MET A 1 50.84 14.30 54.72
C MET A 1 49.87 13.30 55.37
N LYS A 2 50.34 12.06 55.62
CA LYS A 2 49.94 11.05 56.65
C LYS A 2 48.71 11.38 57.53
N ASN A 3 47.77 10.48 57.87
CA ASN A 3 47.53 9.03 57.66
C ASN A 3 46.01 8.78 57.91
N LYS A 4 45.33 7.70 57.51
CA LYS A 4 45.64 6.26 57.65
C LYS A 4 45.01 5.43 56.52
N LYS A 5 45.58 4.26 56.21
CA LYS A 5 44.91 3.21 55.41
C LYS A 5 44.00 2.34 56.28
N THR A 6 42.98 1.76 55.68
CA THR A 6 42.06 0.77 56.26
C THR A 6 42.72 -0.59 56.48
N LYS A 7 42.18 -1.39 57.41
CA LYS A 7 42.39 -2.84 57.48
C LYS A 7 41.18 -3.55 56.86
N ARG A 8 41.45 -4.67 56.18
CA ARG A 8 40.44 -5.57 55.60
C ARG A 8 40.07 -6.64 56.65
N GLY A 9 38.80 -6.94 56.81
CA GLY A 9 38.27 -7.99 57.69
C GLY A 9 37.35 -8.93 56.90
N VAL A 10 37.31 -10.21 57.27
CA VAL A 10 36.50 -11.23 56.59
C VAL A 10 35.07 -11.19 57.13
N GLY A 11 34.05 -11.16 56.25
CA GLY A 11 32.65 -11.07 56.70
C GLY A 11 31.53 -11.40 55.69
N GLU A 12 31.78 -11.43 54.38
CA GLU A 12 30.67 -11.43 53.39
C GLU A 12 30.38 -12.80 52.74
N ALA A 13 31.33 -13.74 52.72
CA ALA A 13 31.17 -15.03 52.03
C ALA A 13 30.23 -16.04 52.73
N VAL A 14 29.97 -15.85 54.03
CA VAL A 14 29.15 -16.77 54.85
C VAL A 14 27.66 -16.38 54.83
N ILE A 15 27.36 -15.09 54.65
CA ILE A 15 25.98 -14.59 54.67
C ILE A 15 25.24 -15.01 53.38
N LEU A 16 25.91 -14.92 52.23
CA LEU A 16 25.29 -15.28 50.93
C LEU A 16 24.95 -16.78 50.85
N THR A 17 25.83 -17.65 51.37
CA THR A 17 25.60 -19.10 51.43
C THR A 17 24.49 -19.46 52.43
N ALA A 18 24.41 -18.80 53.58
CA ALA A 18 23.30 -18.98 54.52
C ALA A 18 21.94 -18.59 53.92
N ILE A 19 21.86 -17.49 53.16
CA ILE A 19 20.62 -17.05 52.50
C ILE A 19 20.18 -18.04 51.41
N VAL A 20 21.09 -18.51 50.56
CA VAL A 20 20.75 -19.51 49.53
C VAL A 20 20.26 -20.81 50.17
N ILE A 21 20.93 -21.29 51.22
CA ILE A 21 20.51 -22.50 51.95
C ILE A 21 19.12 -22.29 52.57
N LEU A 22 18.86 -21.16 53.24
CA LEU A 22 17.54 -20.84 53.79
C LEU A 22 16.44 -20.81 52.72
N VAL A 23 16.68 -20.20 51.56
CA VAL A 23 15.71 -20.19 50.45
C VAL A 23 15.47 -21.61 49.90
N THR A 24 16.50 -22.43 49.72
CA THR A 24 16.32 -23.82 49.27
C THR A 24 15.59 -24.69 50.30
N ILE A 25 15.78 -24.44 51.60
CA ILE A 25 15.04 -25.12 52.68
C ILE A 25 13.58 -24.64 52.71
N PHE A 26 13.32 -23.36 52.47
CA PHE A 26 11.96 -22.81 52.38
C PHE A 26 11.17 -23.45 51.22
N PHE A 27 11.83 -23.74 50.09
CA PHE A 27 11.24 -24.48 48.97
C PHE A 27 11.11 -26.01 49.20
N TYR A 28 11.79 -26.59 50.19
CA TYR A 28 11.73 -28.03 50.51
C TYR A 28 10.90 -28.36 51.76
N LEU A 29 10.35 -27.36 52.46
CA LEU A 29 9.51 -27.53 53.66
C LEU A 29 8.05 -27.11 53.45
N ILE A 30 7.56 -27.11 52.20
CA ILE A 30 6.14 -27.04 51.88
C ILE A 30 5.66 -28.47 51.59
N PRO A 31 4.90 -29.13 52.49
CA PRO A 31 4.15 -30.33 52.14
C PRO A 31 2.98 -29.93 51.23
N TYR A 32 2.59 -30.82 50.32
CA TYR A 32 1.39 -30.64 49.49
C TYR A 32 0.12 -30.68 50.36
N PHE A 33 -0.29 -29.53 50.88
CA PHE A 33 -1.59 -29.32 51.52
C PHE A 33 -2.46 -28.44 50.61
N ASN A 34 -3.52 -29.01 50.06
CA ASN A 34 -4.64 -28.23 49.52
C ASN A 34 -5.37 -27.60 50.72
N ILE A 35 -5.15 -26.31 50.97
CA ILE A 35 -5.78 -25.61 52.10
C ILE A 35 -7.22 -25.24 51.74
N THR A 36 -8.16 -26.16 51.98
CA THR A 36 -9.57 -25.84 52.11
C THR A 36 -9.82 -25.16 53.46
N GLY A 37 -10.41 -23.96 53.45
CA GLY A 37 -10.86 -23.28 54.67
C GLY A 37 -9.79 -22.46 55.39
N LEU A 38 -9.50 -21.26 54.90
CA LEU A 38 -8.76 -20.24 55.65
C LEU A 38 -9.63 -18.98 55.81
N PHE A 39 -10.54 -19.01 56.78
CA PHE A 39 -11.43 -17.90 57.10
C PHE A 39 -10.66 -16.71 57.68
N ILE A 40 -10.19 -15.81 56.82
CA ILE A 40 -9.86 -14.44 57.23
C ILE A 40 -11.17 -13.77 57.63
N SER A 41 -11.32 -13.49 58.92
CA SER A 41 -12.45 -12.74 59.45
C SER A 41 -12.30 -11.26 59.05
N GLU A 42 -12.73 -10.92 57.84
CA GLU A 42 -13.01 -9.53 57.49
C GLU A 42 -14.05 -8.98 58.47
N LYS A 43 -13.74 -7.83 59.08
CA LYS A 43 -14.68 -7.17 59.98
C LYS A 43 -15.96 -6.78 59.24
N ASN A 44 -17.05 -6.81 59.99
CA ASN A 44 -18.36 -6.27 59.63
C ASN A 44 -19.09 -7.03 58.50
N LEU A 45 -18.70 -8.27 58.17
CA LEU A 45 -19.53 -9.17 57.36
C LEU A 45 -20.65 -9.83 58.19
N LEU A 46 -21.84 -9.98 57.60
CA LEU A 46 -23.05 -10.58 58.20
C LEU A 46 -23.70 -11.55 57.20
N SER A 47 -23.83 -12.82 57.59
CA SER A 47 -24.36 -13.93 56.76
C SER A 47 -25.81 -14.27 57.10
N TYR A 48 -26.60 -14.64 56.09
CA TYR A 48 -28.05 -14.90 56.18
C TYR A 48 -28.44 -16.14 55.36
N ASP A 49 -29.35 -16.96 55.91
CA ASP A 49 -29.90 -18.17 55.27
C ASP A 49 -31.43 -18.08 55.23
N GLU A 50 -32.01 -18.09 54.03
CA GLU A 50 -33.47 -18.06 53.82
C GLU A 50 -33.96 -19.32 53.09
N LYS A 51 -35.13 -19.84 53.49
CA LYS A 51 -35.73 -21.03 52.88
C LYS A 51 -36.76 -20.64 51.83
N ILE A 52 -36.60 -21.12 50.59
CA ILE A 52 -37.51 -20.80 49.49
C ILE A 52 -38.44 -21.97 49.13
N ASN A 53 -37.97 -23.21 49.21
CA ASN A 53 -38.72 -24.44 48.92
C ASN A 53 -39.50 -24.42 47.58
N LEU A 54 -38.91 -23.89 46.51
CA LEU A 54 -39.53 -23.85 45.18
C LEU A 54 -39.24 -25.14 44.41
N ARG A 55 -40.23 -25.71 43.72
CA ARG A 55 -40.02 -26.79 42.74
C ARG A 55 -40.47 -26.34 41.36
N LEU A 56 -39.56 -26.39 40.38
CA LEU A 56 -39.69 -25.74 39.08
C LEU A 56 -39.32 -26.70 37.94
N ASN A 57 -40.10 -26.66 36.86
CA ASN A 57 -39.96 -27.50 35.66
C ASN A 57 -40.03 -26.68 34.35
N GLU A 58 -40.18 -25.36 34.45
CA GLU A 58 -40.32 -24.40 33.35
C GLU A 58 -39.53 -23.12 33.71
N SER A 59 -39.02 -22.41 32.71
CA SER A 59 -38.22 -21.18 32.92
C SER A 59 -39.06 -20.05 33.54
N THR A 60 -38.52 -19.33 34.52
CA THR A 60 -39.26 -18.33 35.33
C THR A 60 -38.33 -17.33 36.02
N SER A 61 -38.88 -16.35 36.74
CA SER A 61 -38.09 -15.46 37.61
C SER A 61 -38.84 -14.99 38.85
N PHE A 62 -38.12 -14.78 39.96
CA PHE A 62 -38.66 -14.35 41.25
C PHE A 62 -37.93 -13.13 41.80
N GLU A 63 -38.61 -12.28 42.57
CA GLU A 63 -37.96 -11.21 43.34
C GLU A 63 -37.34 -11.76 44.64
N PHE A 64 -36.08 -11.42 44.88
CA PHE A 64 -35.32 -11.72 46.10
C PHE A 64 -35.08 -10.41 46.85
N ASN A 65 -35.62 -10.31 48.07
CA ASN A 65 -35.72 -9.05 48.81
C ASN A 65 -34.88 -9.09 50.09
N ILE A 66 -33.81 -8.30 50.12
CA ILE A 66 -32.78 -8.30 51.16
C ILE A 66 -33.12 -7.27 52.24
N SER A 67 -33.51 -7.75 53.43
CA SER A 67 -34.02 -6.91 54.54
C SER A 67 -33.19 -7.04 55.84
N PRO A 68 -31.89 -6.67 55.84
CA PRO A 68 -31.02 -6.82 57.00
C PRO A 68 -31.22 -5.70 58.02
N ASN A 69 -30.84 -5.99 59.27
CA ASN A 69 -31.05 -5.08 60.41
C ASN A 69 -29.90 -4.06 60.57
N VAL A 70 -29.53 -3.37 59.47
CA VAL A 70 -28.45 -2.36 59.38
C VAL A 70 -28.85 -1.22 58.43
N GLU A 71 -28.36 0.01 58.68
CA GLU A 71 -28.76 1.20 57.90
C GLU A 71 -28.11 1.29 56.51
N GLU A 72 -26.79 1.06 56.42
CA GLU A 72 -26.02 1.02 55.17
C GLU A 72 -25.31 -0.34 55.05
N PHE A 73 -25.49 -1.03 53.91
CA PHE A 73 -24.82 -2.29 53.60
C PHE A 73 -24.43 -2.42 52.12
N GLU A 74 -23.52 -3.34 51.85
CA GLU A 74 -23.09 -3.82 50.53
C GLU A 74 -23.35 -5.34 50.46
N LEU A 75 -24.05 -5.83 49.43
CA LEU A 75 -24.21 -7.26 49.17
C LEU A 75 -22.92 -7.82 48.58
N VAL A 76 -22.39 -8.89 49.17
CA VAL A 76 -21.10 -9.48 48.77
C VAL A 76 -21.28 -10.81 48.02
N SER A 77 -22.38 -11.54 48.25
CA SER A 77 -22.54 -12.95 47.87
C SER A 77 -23.99 -13.41 47.80
N VAL A 78 -24.27 -14.42 46.96
CA VAL A 78 -25.57 -15.13 46.84
C VAL A 78 -25.36 -16.57 46.33
N ALA A 79 -25.62 -17.55 47.19
CA ALA A 79 -25.55 -18.99 46.95
C ALA A 79 -26.94 -19.66 46.95
N LEU A 80 -27.09 -20.80 46.26
CA LEU A 80 -28.31 -21.62 46.27
C LEU A 80 -28.06 -23.06 46.72
N SER A 81 -29.06 -23.65 47.38
CA SER A 81 -29.07 -25.07 47.77
C SER A 81 -30.37 -25.75 47.33
N GLY A 82 -30.29 -26.99 46.86
CA GLY A 82 -31.41 -27.67 46.22
C GLY A 82 -31.11 -29.10 45.75
N ARG A 83 -31.91 -29.57 44.79
CA ARG A 83 -31.64 -30.79 44.00
C ARG A 83 -32.16 -30.67 42.58
N PHE A 84 -31.48 -31.32 41.64
CA PHE A 84 -32.02 -31.66 40.32
C PHE A 84 -32.78 -32.99 40.41
N ILE A 85 -33.85 -33.15 39.61
CA ILE A 85 -34.70 -34.36 39.61
C ILE A 85 -34.88 -34.84 38.16
N GLY A 86 -34.35 -36.02 37.84
CA GLY A 86 -34.58 -36.70 36.56
C GLY A 86 -33.32 -36.93 35.70
N SER A 87 -33.30 -38.07 35.01
CA SER A 87 -32.13 -38.60 34.31
C SER A 87 -31.85 -37.91 32.95
N GLY A 88 -31.01 -36.87 32.98
CA GLY A 88 -29.81 -36.89 32.14
C GLY A 88 -29.77 -36.20 30.76
N SER A 89 -30.70 -35.32 30.36
CA SER A 89 -30.58 -34.62 29.05
C SER A 89 -31.15 -33.20 28.95
N GLY A 90 -31.35 -32.51 30.08
CA GLY A 90 -31.89 -31.15 30.11
C GLY A 90 -31.07 -30.24 31.01
N ASP A 91 -30.80 -29.02 30.57
CA ASP A 91 -29.95 -28.03 31.27
C ASP A 91 -30.76 -27.10 32.17
N ILE A 92 -30.10 -26.52 33.18
CA ILE A 92 -30.63 -25.48 34.07
C ILE A 92 -29.51 -24.47 34.37
N LYS A 93 -29.78 -23.18 34.11
CA LYS A 93 -28.91 -22.06 34.48
C LYS A 93 -29.68 -21.02 35.29
N ILE A 94 -29.08 -20.47 36.33
CA ILE A 94 -29.73 -19.50 37.23
C ILE A 94 -28.83 -18.28 37.40
N TYR A 95 -29.42 -17.09 37.26
CA TYR A 95 -28.76 -15.80 37.38
C TYR A 95 -29.40 -14.93 38.46
N LEU A 96 -28.57 -14.07 39.08
CA LEU A 96 -29.00 -12.92 39.87
C LEU A 96 -28.95 -11.67 38.97
N GLU A 97 -30.07 -11.00 38.78
CA GLU A 97 -30.20 -9.73 38.05
C GLU A 97 -30.33 -8.56 39.05
N ASP A 98 -29.52 -7.51 38.90
CA ASP A 98 -29.56 -6.30 39.75
C ASP A 98 -30.56 -5.23 39.24
N GLU A 99 -30.71 -4.15 40.00
CA GLU A 99 -31.61 -3.02 39.65
C GLU A 99 -31.24 -2.33 38.30
N ASN A 100 -30.02 -2.55 37.79
CA ASN A 100 -29.53 -2.05 36.50
C ASN A 100 -29.58 -3.09 35.36
N LYS A 101 -30.06 -4.31 35.66
CA LYS A 101 -30.08 -5.51 34.80
C LYS A 101 -28.72 -6.17 34.52
N ASN A 102 -27.69 -5.89 35.31
CA ASN A 102 -26.49 -6.71 35.32
C ASN A 102 -26.85 -8.11 35.82
N SER A 103 -26.47 -9.15 35.07
CA SER A 103 -26.79 -10.54 35.40
C SER A 103 -25.53 -11.31 35.78
N TYR A 104 -25.58 -12.04 36.89
CA TYR A 104 -24.48 -12.83 37.45
C TYR A 104 -24.91 -14.29 37.62
N LEU A 105 -24.19 -15.24 37.04
CA LEU A 105 -24.51 -16.67 37.11
C LEU A 105 -24.36 -17.22 38.56
N ILE A 106 -25.41 -17.75 39.15
CA ILE A 106 -25.33 -18.52 40.42
C ILE A 106 -25.00 -19.98 40.12
N LEU A 107 -25.72 -20.59 39.20
CA LEU A 107 -25.74 -22.04 39.02
C LEU A 107 -25.84 -22.39 37.54
N ASP A 108 -25.10 -23.42 37.15
CA ASP A 108 -25.11 -24.05 35.83
C ASP A 108 -25.06 -25.57 36.07
N LYS A 109 -26.03 -26.31 35.52
CA LYS A 109 -26.18 -27.74 35.78
C LYS A 109 -25.08 -28.56 35.10
N GLU A 110 -24.65 -28.21 33.90
CA GLU A 110 -23.56 -28.90 33.21
C GLU A 110 -22.23 -28.73 33.95
N ALA A 111 -21.93 -27.51 34.40
CA ALA A 111 -20.71 -27.22 35.19
C ALA A 111 -20.66 -27.97 36.55
N ILE A 112 -21.81 -28.31 37.14
CA ILE A 112 -21.92 -29.14 38.34
C ILE A 112 -21.75 -30.64 38.01
N LEU A 113 -22.26 -31.08 36.86
CA LEU A 113 -22.12 -32.46 36.38
C LEU A 113 -20.65 -32.78 36.04
N GLU A 114 -19.94 -31.91 35.33
CA GLU A 114 -18.51 -32.11 35.05
C GLU A 114 -17.66 -32.22 36.33
N LYS A 115 -17.95 -31.38 37.34
CA LYS A 115 -17.26 -31.45 38.64
C LYS A 115 -17.55 -32.75 39.41
N SER A 116 -18.73 -33.35 39.26
CA SER A 116 -19.12 -34.57 39.99
C SER A 116 -18.72 -35.87 39.30
N ILE A 117 -18.62 -35.89 37.97
CA ILE A 117 -18.15 -37.06 37.19
C ILE A 117 -16.67 -37.40 37.46
N SER A 118 -15.88 -36.44 37.96
CA SER A 118 -14.48 -36.59 38.35
C SER A 118 -14.23 -37.59 39.50
N ALA A 119 -15.27 -38.01 40.25
CA ALA A 119 -15.12 -38.68 41.55
C ALA A 119 -15.83 -40.04 41.67
N THR A 120 -15.40 -41.06 40.91
CA THR A 120 -15.77 -42.47 41.18
C THR A 120 -14.52 -43.36 41.31
N GLY A 121 -14.27 -43.91 42.52
CA GLY A 121 -13.00 -44.57 42.83
C GLY A 121 -13.00 -45.66 43.90
N ARG A 122 -13.74 -45.50 45.02
CA ARG A 122 -14.09 -46.58 45.97
C ARG A 122 -15.00 -46.10 47.11
N PHE A 123 -16.06 -46.87 47.38
CA PHE A 123 -16.63 -47.04 48.73
C PHE A 123 -15.93 -48.25 49.41
N THR A 124 -16.08 -48.64 50.68
CA THR A 124 -16.92 -48.23 51.83
C THR A 124 -16.12 -48.44 53.13
N GLU A 125 -16.27 -47.57 54.13
CA GLU A 125 -16.57 -47.95 55.52
C GLU A 125 -17.35 -46.80 56.19
N VAL A 126 -18.07 -47.05 57.29
CA VAL A 126 -19.12 -46.15 57.85
C VAL A 126 -19.01 -46.12 59.39
N GLU A 127 -19.54 -45.05 59.99
CA GLU A 127 -19.46 -44.65 61.43
C GLU A 127 -18.07 -44.07 61.82
N GLU A 128 -17.95 -43.04 62.67
CA GLU A 128 -18.93 -42.43 63.59
C GLU A 128 -18.75 -40.88 63.75
N ILE A 129 -19.86 -40.12 63.59
CA ILE A 129 -20.34 -38.94 64.36
C ILE A 129 -19.36 -37.79 64.82
N ILE A 130 -19.75 -36.53 64.49
CA ILE A 130 -19.36 -35.19 65.06
C ILE A 130 -17.94 -34.64 64.78
N GLU A 131 -17.85 -33.48 64.08
CA GLU A 131 -17.70 -32.14 64.71
C GLU A 131 -18.02 -30.99 63.70
N GLU A 132 -17.81 -29.71 64.07
CA GLU A 132 -18.56 -28.54 63.56
C GLU A 132 -18.07 -27.80 62.29
N SER A 133 -19.02 -27.08 61.65
CA SER A 133 -18.83 -25.87 60.80
C SER A 133 -18.29 -26.09 59.36
N ASN A 134 -18.34 -25.13 58.41
CA ASN A 134 -18.64 -23.69 58.49
C ASN A 134 -19.10 -23.13 57.11
N LYS A 135 -19.96 -22.10 57.12
CA LYS A 135 -20.02 -20.93 56.20
C LYS A 135 -20.02 -21.06 54.65
N ASP A 136 -20.63 -20.03 54.03
CA ASP A 136 -20.01 -19.07 53.06
C ASP A 136 -18.50 -19.27 52.74
N MET A 137 -17.88 -18.87 51.64
CA MET A 137 -18.22 -18.09 50.45
C MET A 137 -17.11 -18.43 49.41
N GLU A 138 -17.39 -18.74 48.14
CA GLU A 138 -17.61 -17.78 47.04
C GLU A 138 -16.27 -17.23 46.42
N ILE A 139 -16.23 -16.31 45.40
CA ILE A 139 -15.07 -16.16 44.43
C ILE A 139 -14.34 -14.80 44.23
N THR A 140 -14.29 -14.29 42.99
CA THR A 140 -13.24 -13.45 42.33
C THR A 140 -12.92 -12.07 42.93
N LYS A 141 -11.78 -11.52 42.47
CA LYS A 141 -11.82 -10.39 41.52
C LYS A 141 -10.57 -10.35 40.61
N GLU A 142 -10.81 -10.00 39.34
CA GLU A 142 -10.03 -9.07 38.47
C GLU A 142 -8.50 -9.24 38.22
N ASN A 143 -8.10 -8.85 37.00
CA ASN A 143 -6.81 -8.24 36.63
C ASN A 143 -5.51 -9.08 36.72
N GLU A 144 -4.43 -8.81 35.97
CA GLU A 144 -4.26 -8.17 34.64
C GLU A 144 -2.82 -8.43 34.12
N THR A 145 -2.59 -8.17 32.83
CA THR A 145 -1.28 -7.77 32.21
C THR A 145 -0.03 -8.69 32.19
N ASN A 146 0.61 -8.68 31.02
CA ASN A 146 2.07 -8.70 30.74
C ASN A 146 2.86 -10.00 31.01
N GLU A 147 3.31 -10.72 29.96
CA GLU A 147 4.54 -10.44 29.15
C GLU A 147 5.85 -10.67 29.93
N THR A 148 6.83 -11.48 29.49
CA THR A 148 7.29 -11.77 28.10
C THR A 148 8.25 -12.97 28.01
N SER A 149 8.48 -13.43 26.76
CA SER A 149 9.75 -13.94 26.19
C SER A 149 10.10 -15.45 26.16
N ASN A 150 10.52 -15.87 24.95
CA ASN A 150 11.49 -16.89 24.57
C ASN A 150 11.16 -18.40 24.70
N ALA A 151 11.56 -19.28 23.75
CA ALA A 151 12.03 -19.08 22.36
C ALA A 151 12.13 -20.42 21.59
N ASN A 152 11.91 -20.37 20.26
CA ASN A 152 12.30 -21.35 19.22
C ASN A 152 11.65 -22.76 19.27
N ALA A 153 11.53 -23.52 18.17
CA ALA A 153 12.04 -23.38 16.78
C ALA A 153 10.89 -23.54 15.74
N THR A 154 10.81 -22.77 14.64
CA THR A 154 11.44 -22.96 13.28
C THR A 154 11.01 -24.29 12.61
N ILE A 155 10.61 -24.39 11.32
CA ILE A 155 11.22 -23.90 10.05
C ILE A 155 10.17 -23.76 8.89
N ASP A 156 10.27 -22.68 8.08
CA ASP A 156 9.91 -22.42 6.64
C ASP A 156 8.53 -22.80 6.02
N GLU A 157 7.98 -22.17 4.95
CA GLU A 157 8.37 -20.97 4.15
C GLU A 157 7.15 -20.35 3.38
N LYS A 158 7.24 -19.05 3.00
CA LYS A 158 6.53 -18.30 1.91
C LYS A 158 4.97 -18.22 1.92
N ASN A 159 4.31 -17.05 1.83
CA ASN A 159 4.16 -16.05 0.73
C ASN A 159 3.28 -16.56 -0.46
N ILE A 160 2.39 -15.78 -1.12
CA ILE A 160 2.20 -14.31 -1.17
C ILE A 160 0.78 -13.87 -1.65
N GLU A 161 0.42 -12.58 -1.48
CA GLU A 161 -0.65 -11.75 -2.14
C GLU A 161 -2.09 -12.26 -2.39
N GLN A 162 -3.10 -11.49 -1.92
CA GLN A 162 -3.90 -10.53 -2.72
C GLN A 162 -5.09 -9.92 -1.92
N SER A 163 -5.43 -8.65 -2.16
CA SER A 163 -6.83 -8.20 -2.43
C SER A 163 -6.99 -6.67 -2.58
N GLU A 164 -7.67 -6.27 -3.66
CA GLU A 164 -8.48 -5.05 -3.79
C GLU A 164 -9.97 -5.48 -3.96
N ASN A 165 -11.03 -4.69 -4.20
CA ASN A 165 -11.38 -3.24 -4.24
C ASN A 165 -12.95 -3.20 -4.17
N VAL A 166 -13.75 -2.11 -4.15
CA VAL A 166 -13.62 -0.64 -4.09
C VAL A 166 -14.97 -0.09 -3.57
N THR A 167 -15.04 1.07 -2.90
CA THR A 167 -16.31 1.83 -2.78
C THR A 167 -16.11 3.35 -2.78
N GLU A 168 -16.48 3.99 -3.89
CA GLU A 168 -17.09 5.32 -3.89
C GLU A 168 -18.36 5.27 -4.76
N GLU A 169 -19.46 5.83 -4.26
CA GLU A 169 -20.62 6.21 -5.07
C GLU A 169 -20.96 7.67 -4.75
N ASN A 170 -21.23 8.50 -5.76
CA ASN A 170 -22.55 9.15 -5.85
C ASN A 170 -22.86 9.94 -7.13
N ILE A 171 -24.17 10.13 -7.34
CA ILE A 171 -24.86 11.13 -8.17
C ILE A 171 -24.72 11.02 -9.70
N THR A 172 -25.86 10.75 -10.34
CA THR A 172 -26.19 11.16 -11.71
C THR A 172 -27.48 11.99 -11.70
N GLU A 173 -27.53 13.11 -12.42
CA GLU A 173 -28.71 13.97 -12.53
C GLU A 173 -29.78 13.43 -13.51
N ILE A 174 -31.01 13.96 -13.39
CA ILE A 174 -32.22 13.51 -14.09
C ILE A 174 -32.66 14.57 -15.12
N LEU A 175 -33.01 14.18 -16.36
CA LEU A 175 -33.83 15.03 -17.25
C LEU A 175 -34.67 14.27 -18.31
N ASN A 176 -35.78 13.68 -17.82
CA ASN A 176 -37.11 13.53 -18.42
C ASN A 176 -37.39 13.62 -19.95
N THR A 177 -38.19 12.64 -20.40
CA THR A 177 -39.28 12.73 -21.42
C THR A 177 -38.89 12.98 -22.89
N THR A 178 -39.64 12.54 -23.92
CA THR A 178 -41.09 12.21 -24.08
C THR A 178 -41.20 11.07 -25.15
N SER A 179 -42.31 10.40 -25.55
CA SER A 179 -43.76 10.69 -25.56
C SER A 179 -44.64 9.53 -26.09
N ILE A 180 -45.93 9.47 -25.66
CA ILE A 180 -47.16 9.12 -26.47
C ILE A 180 -47.33 7.62 -26.93
N THR A 181 -48.48 6.91 -26.82
CA THR A 181 -49.87 7.13 -26.29
C THR A 181 -50.65 5.80 -26.04
N GLU A 182 -51.66 5.84 -25.15
CA GLU A 182 -53.02 5.20 -25.15
C GLU A 182 -53.23 3.69 -25.55
N ASN A 183 -53.94 2.84 -24.78
CA ASN A 183 -55.38 2.77 -24.37
C ASN A 183 -56.36 2.38 -25.52
N THR A 184 -57.44 1.57 -25.37
CA THR A 184 -58.14 1.00 -24.18
C THR A 184 -59.08 -0.20 -24.52
N THR A 185 -59.54 -0.94 -23.48
CA THR A 185 -60.80 -1.77 -23.36
C THR A 185 -61.01 -3.01 -24.25
N THR A 186 -61.36 -4.20 -23.71
CA THR A 186 -62.75 -4.75 -23.49
C THR A 186 -62.67 -6.25 -23.05
N ILE A 187 -63.67 -7.01 -22.51
CA ILE A 187 -64.88 -6.82 -21.65
C ILE A 187 -65.39 -8.21 -21.09
N ASN A 188 -66.20 -8.25 -20.01
CA ASN A 188 -67.09 -9.34 -19.49
C ASN A 188 -66.56 -10.68 -18.88
N ALA A 189 -66.58 -10.74 -17.54
CA ALA A 189 -67.21 -11.71 -16.60
C ALA A 189 -67.69 -13.14 -17.01
N SER A 190 -67.44 -14.16 -16.15
CA SER A 190 -68.40 -14.61 -15.09
C SER A 190 -68.04 -15.95 -14.37
N LYS A 191 -68.53 -16.12 -13.12
CA LYS A 191 -68.52 -17.31 -12.19
C LYS A 191 -67.17 -17.70 -11.53
N GLU A 192 -67.03 -17.85 -10.19
CA GLU A 192 -67.74 -18.63 -9.12
C GLU A 192 -67.29 -20.11 -9.05
N ILE A 193 -67.10 -20.81 -7.89
CA ILE A 193 -67.32 -20.59 -6.43
C ILE A 193 -66.49 -21.68 -5.65
N GLN A 194 -66.07 -21.63 -4.37
CA GLN A 194 -65.75 -20.58 -3.36
C GLN A 194 -65.25 -21.23 -2.03
N SER A 195 -64.07 -20.83 -1.49
CA SER A 195 -63.70 -20.94 -0.05
C SER A 195 -62.46 -20.08 0.25
N ASN A 196 -62.55 -18.94 0.95
CA ASN A 196 -62.74 -18.71 2.40
C ASN A 196 -61.46 -18.99 3.22
N VAL A 197 -60.94 -18.14 4.12
CA VAL A 197 -61.32 -16.80 4.67
C VAL A 197 -59.98 -16.13 5.12
N ALA A 198 -59.57 -14.94 4.68
CA ALA A 198 -60.00 -13.56 5.01
C ALA A 198 -59.36 -12.97 6.31
N GLU A 199 -58.91 -11.71 6.23
CA GLU A 199 -58.06 -11.02 7.22
C GLU A 199 -58.81 -10.35 8.39
N GLU A 200 -58.06 -9.80 9.34
CA GLU A 200 -58.50 -9.19 10.59
C GLU A 200 -59.30 -7.88 10.42
N ASN A 201 -60.07 -7.50 11.45
CA ASN A 201 -60.51 -6.11 11.63
C ASN A 201 -60.83 -5.74 13.11
N ASN A 202 -60.09 -4.74 13.60
CA ASN A 202 -60.47 -3.75 14.60
C ASN A 202 -60.87 -4.10 16.07
N THR A 203 -60.15 -3.40 16.97
CA THR A 203 -60.59 -2.76 18.24
C THR A 203 -60.68 -3.52 19.58
N ILE A 204 -59.97 -2.89 20.53
CA ILE A 204 -59.85 -2.98 22.01
C ILE A 204 -61.18 -2.57 22.72
N PRO A 205 -61.51 -2.92 24.00
CA PRO A 205 -60.70 -3.48 25.11
C PRO A 205 -61.28 -4.70 25.89
N GLU A 206 -60.51 -5.09 26.94
CA GLU A 206 -60.97 -5.47 28.30
C GLU A 206 -61.02 -6.96 28.76
N ASN A 207 -59.96 -7.31 29.52
CA ASN A 207 -59.92 -8.11 30.77
C ASN A 207 -60.20 -9.64 30.86
N ALA A 208 -59.24 -10.28 31.55
CA ALA A 208 -59.36 -11.38 32.54
C ALA A 208 -59.12 -12.87 32.17
N THR A 209 -58.06 -13.40 32.80
CA THR A 209 -57.87 -14.78 33.34
C THR A 209 -57.68 -16.03 32.44
N ASN A 210 -56.45 -16.56 32.53
CA ASN A 210 -56.06 -17.95 32.87
C ASN A 210 -56.43 -19.18 32.00
N ALA A 211 -55.37 -19.75 31.42
CA ALA A 211 -54.84 -21.10 31.71
C ALA A 211 -55.33 -22.38 30.94
N SER A 212 -54.36 -22.92 30.19
CA SER A 212 -53.86 -24.33 30.23
C SER A 212 -54.61 -25.51 29.55
N LYS A 213 -53.84 -26.20 28.66
CA LYS A 213 -53.72 -27.68 28.52
C LYS A 213 -54.94 -28.46 27.93
N GLU A 214 -54.86 -29.71 27.45
CA GLU A 214 -53.82 -30.77 27.40
C GLU A 214 -54.05 -31.77 26.20
N ILE A 215 -53.62 -33.05 26.31
CA ILE A 215 -54.10 -34.27 25.56
C ILE A 215 -53.45 -34.49 24.16
N LYS A 216 -52.87 -35.66 23.76
CA LYS A 216 -52.60 -36.99 24.40
C LYS A 216 -51.57 -37.84 23.59
N PRO A 217 -50.96 -38.87 24.20
CA PRO A 217 -50.42 -40.07 23.51
C PRO A 217 -51.02 -41.42 24.00
N GLU A 218 -50.71 -42.52 23.30
CA GLU A 218 -50.91 -43.95 23.66
C GLU A 218 -49.84 -44.81 22.92
N ASN A 219 -49.41 -46.01 23.33
CA ASN A 219 -49.75 -46.84 24.51
C ASN A 219 -48.52 -47.67 25.00
N ALA A 220 -48.67 -48.40 26.11
CA ALA A 220 -47.59 -49.13 26.81
C ALA A 220 -47.28 -50.56 26.23
N THR A 221 -46.40 -51.43 26.76
CA THR A 221 -45.67 -51.60 28.06
C THR A 221 -44.35 -52.40 27.76
N GLU A 222 -43.41 -52.80 28.65
CA GLU A 222 -43.32 -52.92 30.13
C GLU A 222 -41.85 -52.90 30.66
N LYS A 223 -41.69 -52.78 31.99
CA LYS A 223 -40.54 -53.14 32.88
C LYS A 223 -39.08 -53.16 32.34
N ILE A 224 -38.35 -52.08 32.63
CA ILE A 224 -37.24 -52.11 33.61
C ILE A 224 -37.48 -50.97 34.62
N ALA A 225 -37.06 -51.11 35.87
CA ALA A 225 -37.15 -50.04 36.87
C ALA A 225 -35.93 -49.11 36.75
N ASN A 226 -36.07 -47.99 36.03
CA ASN A 226 -35.04 -46.95 36.04
C ASN A 226 -35.07 -46.17 37.36
N ILE A 227 -33.87 -45.97 37.92
CA ILE A 227 -33.65 -45.11 39.08
C ILE A 227 -33.82 -43.66 38.63
N THR A 228 -34.66 -42.89 39.33
CA THR A 228 -34.66 -41.44 39.16
C THR A 228 -33.41 -40.88 39.82
N GLU A 229 -32.43 -40.43 39.03
CA GLU A 229 -31.29 -39.70 39.58
C GLU A 229 -31.78 -38.36 40.16
N GLU A 230 -31.50 -38.17 41.45
CA GLU A 230 -31.66 -36.91 42.14
C GLU A 230 -30.27 -36.42 42.58
N ILE A 231 -29.87 -35.25 42.08
CA ILE A 231 -28.53 -34.69 42.32
C ILE A 231 -28.69 -33.49 43.24
N HIS A 232 -28.37 -33.69 44.51
CA HIS A 232 -28.39 -32.64 45.53
C HIS A 232 -27.18 -31.71 45.38
N PHE A 233 -27.38 -30.44 45.72
CA PHE A 233 -26.33 -29.43 45.77
C PHE A 233 -26.60 -28.45 46.92
N GLU A 234 -25.55 -27.92 47.55
CA GLU A 234 -25.64 -27.06 48.73
C GLU A 234 -24.64 -25.91 48.63
N ASN A 235 -25.08 -24.70 48.99
CA ASN A 235 -24.34 -23.44 48.88
C ASN A 235 -23.57 -23.26 47.54
N ILE A 236 -24.19 -23.58 46.41
CA ILE A 236 -23.60 -23.37 45.08
C ILE A 236 -23.70 -21.90 44.67
N CYS A 237 -22.57 -21.38 44.18
CA CYS A 237 -22.47 -20.17 43.38
C CYS A 237 -21.43 -20.38 42.25
N LEU A 238 -21.40 -19.50 41.23
CA LEU A 238 -20.38 -19.51 40.17
C LEU A 238 -19.76 -18.12 39.93
N GLU A 239 -20.56 -17.16 39.49
CA GLU A 239 -20.19 -15.75 39.29
C GLU A 239 -20.80 -14.81 40.34
N THR A 240 -21.98 -15.12 40.90
CA THR A 240 -22.57 -14.27 41.97
C THR A 240 -21.59 -14.10 43.10
N CYS A 241 -21.35 -15.21 43.78
CA CYS A 241 -20.13 -15.49 44.50
C CYS A 241 -19.47 -14.29 45.25
N SER A 242 -18.46 -13.64 44.65
CA SER A 242 -17.91 -12.37 45.17
C SER A 242 -18.37 -11.26 44.24
N LEU A 243 -19.53 -10.69 44.54
CA LEU A 243 -20.18 -9.70 43.70
C LEU A 243 -19.32 -8.43 43.55
N PRO A 244 -19.49 -7.66 42.45
CA PRO A 244 -18.87 -6.35 42.31
C PRO A 244 -19.23 -5.43 43.49
N LYS A 245 -18.23 -4.67 43.97
CA LYS A 245 -18.40 -3.73 45.08
C LYS A 245 -19.41 -2.64 44.74
N GLY A 246 -20.19 -2.22 45.74
CA GLY A 246 -21.20 -1.16 45.60
C GLY A 246 -22.64 -1.62 45.37
N LEU A 247 -22.93 -2.93 45.33
CA LEU A 247 -24.32 -3.43 45.29
C LEU A 247 -25.04 -3.18 46.62
N SER A 248 -25.71 -2.05 46.74
CA SER A 248 -26.51 -1.67 47.92
C SER A 248 -28.03 -1.73 47.68
N GLY A 249 -28.47 -2.36 46.59
CA GLY A 249 -29.89 -2.57 46.28
C GLY A 249 -30.57 -3.47 47.31
N LYS A 250 -31.89 -3.34 47.45
CA LYS A 250 -32.70 -4.14 48.38
C LYS A 250 -33.56 -5.20 47.70
N THR A 251 -33.72 -5.11 46.38
CA THR A 251 -34.47 -6.07 45.58
C THR A 251 -33.61 -6.49 44.40
N TYR A 252 -33.44 -7.79 44.24
CA TYR A 252 -32.76 -8.43 43.11
C TYR A 252 -33.75 -9.40 42.46
N LYS A 253 -33.45 -9.86 41.24
CA LYS A 253 -34.32 -10.77 40.50
C LYS A 253 -33.57 -12.07 40.18
N LEU A 254 -34.09 -13.18 40.70
CA LEU A 254 -33.57 -14.51 40.45
C LEU A 254 -34.17 -15.04 39.15
N VAL A 255 -33.38 -15.13 38.09
CA VAL A 255 -33.81 -15.59 36.75
C VAL A 255 -33.38 -17.03 36.55
N ILE A 256 -34.33 -17.92 36.28
CA ILE A 256 -34.15 -19.37 36.26
C ILE A 256 -34.52 -19.89 34.86
N HIS A 257 -33.51 -20.34 34.12
CA HIS A 257 -33.67 -21.01 32.83
C HIS A 257 -33.69 -22.52 33.03
N ILE A 258 -34.69 -23.19 32.47
CA ILE A 258 -34.90 -24.65 32.55
C ILE A 258 -35.25 -25.17 31.16
N GLU A 259 -34.46 -26.12 30.66
CA GLU A 259 -34.77 -26.89 29.46
C GLU A 259 -34.91 -28.37 29.84
N ASN A 260 -36.10 -28.97 29.61
CA ASN A 260 -36.36 -30.41 29.75
C ASN A 260 -35.86 -31.06 31.07
N SER A 261 -35.89 -30.31 32.18
CA SER A 261 -35.34 -30.70 33.48
C SER A 261 -36.27 -30.26 34.61
N THR A 262 -35.98 -30.66 35.85
CA THR A 262 -36.69 -30.19 37.06
C THR A 262 -35.69 -29.92 38.17
N ILE A 263 -35.92 -28.84 38.92
CA ILE A 263 -35.11 -28.43 40.07
C ILE A 263 -36.01 -28.14 41.27
N GLU A 264 -35.47 -28.37 42.46
CA GLU A 264 -36.08 -27.98 43.72
C GLU A 264 -35.06 -27.13 44.51
N LEU A 265 -35.37 -25.85 44.71
CA LEU A 265 -34.54 -24.87 45.43
C LEU A 265 -35.02 -24.76 46.88
N ASN A 266 -34.24 -25.29 47.80
CA ASN A 266 -34.57 -25.35 49.22
C ASN A 266 -34.17 -24.05 49.93
N LYS A 267 -33.00 -23.49 49.62
CA LYS A 267 -32.36 -22.42 50.40
C LYS A 267 -31.60 -21.44 49.51
N ILE A 268 -31.57 -20.17 49.92
CA ILE A 268 -30.64 -19.15 49.45
C ILE A 268 -29.79 -18.67 50.63
N SER A 269 -28.49 -18.51 50.40
CA SER A 269 -27.53 -17.99 51.37
C SER A 269 -26.94 -16.70 50.84
N TYR A 270 -26.78 -15.68 51.68
CA TYR A 270 -26.18 -14.41 51.26
C TYR A 270 -25.44 -13.73 52.41
N THR A 271 -24.31 -13.09 52.10
CA THR A 271 -23.56 -12.27 53.06
C THR A 271 -23.47 -10.82 52.59
N ILE A 272 -23.66 -9.90 53.53
CA ILE A 272 -23.53 -8.44 53.35
C ILE A 272 -22.36 -7.90 54.18
N ARG A 273 -21.89 -6.70 53.85
CA ARG A 273 -20.94 -5.90 54.64
C ARG A 273 -21.66 -4.71 55.28
N ASN A 274 -21.60 -4.58 56.60
CA ASN A 274 -22.15 -3.47 57.37
C ASN A 274 -21.18 -2.27 57.36
N LEU A 275 -21.69 -1.08 57.01
CA LEU A 275 -20.88 0.13 56.78
C LEU A 275 -20.97 1.19 57.91
N THR A 276 -21.58 0.85 59.06
CA THR A 276 -21.94 1.81 60.12
C THR A 276 -20.82 2.22 61.12
N GLU A 277 -19.59 1.70 60.98
CA GLU A 277 -18.48 2.02 61.90
C GLU A 277 -17.93 3.45 61.70
N LYS A 278 -17.83 4.24 62.78
CA LYS A 278 -17.45 5.66 62.75
C LYS A 278 -16.08 5.93 63.38
N ILE A 279 -15.28 6.75 62.70
CA ILE A 279 -13.92 7.17 63.05
C ILE A 279 -13.87 8.66 63.42
N THR A 280 -12.96 9.04 64.32
CA THR A 280 -12.72 10.43 64.69
C THR A 280 -11.73 11.11 63.74
N VAL A 281 -12.18 12.16 63.07
CA VAL A 281 -11.37 12.97 62.14
C VAL A 281 -11.08 14.33 62.79
N GLU A 282 -9.81 14.77 62.71
CA GLU A 282 -9.28 15.99 63.31
C GLU A 282 -8.46 16.71 62.23
N PRO A 283 -9.11 17.33 61.22
CA PRO A 283 -8.42 17.80 60.02
C PRO A 283 -7.57 19.03 60.35
N LEU A 284 -6.25 18.88 60.27
CA LEU A 284 -5.30 20.00 60.33
C LEU A 284 -4.79 20.37 58.92
N LEU A 285 -5.11 21.57 58.49
CA LEU A 285 -4.40 22.31 57.45
C LEU A 285 -3.36 23.23 58.12
N LEU A 286 -2.09 23.10 57.73
CA LEU A 286 -0.97 23.74 58.43
C LEU A 286 -0.17 24.67 57.50
N ASP A 287 0.47 25.71 58.05
CA ASP A 287 1.51 26.45 57.35
C ASP A 287 2.84 25.65 57.34
N ARG A 288 3.83 26.11 56.57
CA ARG A 288 5.16 25.49 56.49
C ARG A 288 5.91 25.40 57.84
N LYS A 289 5.57 26.24 58.83
CA LYS A 289 6.17 26.22 60.17
C LYS A 289 5.43 25.27 61.11
N GLY A 290 4.24 24.79 60.74
CA GLY A 290 3.37 23.92 61.52
C GLY A 290 2.29 24.65 62.32
N ASN A 291 2.04 25.93 62.05
CA ASN A 291 0.92 26.68 62.62
C ASN A 291 -0.40 26.25 61.95
N ILE A 292 -1.51 26.33 62.67
CA ILE A 292 -2.85 26.07 62.12
C ILE A 292 -3.26 27.27 61.26
N LEU A 293 -3.72 27.02 60.03
CA LEU A 293 -4.27 28.05 59.14
C LEU A 293 -5.75 28.28 59.42
N ASP A 294 -6.29 29.43 59.03
CA ASP A 294 -7.72 29.69 59.11
C ASP A 294 -8.41 29.09 57.88
N ALA A 295 -9.34 28.13 58.07
CA ALA A 295 -10.00 27.41 56.97
C ALA A 295 -11.28 26.69 57.41
N ASN A 296 -12.29 26.66 56.53
CA ASN A 296 -13.51 25.86 56.66
C ASN A 296 -13.42 24.61 55.76
N ILE A 297 -13.80 23.45 56.29
CA ILE A 297 -13.54 22.13 55.70
C ILE A 297 -14.86 21.36 55.57
N ARG A 298 -15.16 20.85 54.38
CA ARG A 298 -16.42 20.14 54.06
C ARG A 298 -16.13 18.76 53.48
N PHE A 299 -16.79 17.76 54.06
CA PHE A 299 -16.67 16.36 53.66
C PHE A 299 -17.90 15.94 52.87
N TYR A 300 -17.70 15.41 51.66
CA TYR A 300 -18.74 14.92 50.77
C TYR A 300 -18.64 13.41 50.59
N LYS A 301 -19.78 12.72 50.58
CA LYS A 301 -19.93 11.31 50.19
C LYS A 301 -21.16 11.24 49.28
N ASN A 302 -21.04 10.57 48.14
CA ASN A 302 -22.11 10.44 47.13
C ASN A 302 -22.76 11.81 46.77
N ASN A 303 -21.93 12.82 46.47
CA ASN A 303 -22.30 14.22 46.19
C ASN A 303 -23.10 14.96 47.30
N LYS A 304 -23.26 14.37 48.48
CA LYS A 304 -23.95 14.97 49.63
C LYS A 304 -22.93 15.42 50.69
N THR A 305 -23.09 16.63 51.21
CA THR A 305 -22.30 17.10 52.36
C THR A 305 -22.65 16.28 53.61
N ILE A 306 -21.64 15.66 54.23
CA ILE A 306 -21.78 14.82 55.43
C ILE A 306 -21.36 15.58 56.69
N ALA A 307 -20.32 16.42 56.59
CA ALA A 307 -19.90 17.30 57.67
C ALA A 307 -19.33 18.61 57.11
N ILE A 308 -19.47 19.67 57.90
CA ILE A 308 -18.74 20.94 57.78
C ILE A 308 -18.11 21.17 59.16
N VAL A 309 -16.81 21.46 59.19
CA VAL A 309 -16.03 21.76 60.40
C VAL A 309 -15.01 22.85 60.10
N ASP A 310 -14.59 23.57 61.13
CA ASP A 310 -13.45 24.47 61.00
C ASP A 310 -12.12 23.73 61.27
N ASN A 311 -11.00 24.31 60.83
CA ASN A 311 -9.69 23.69 60.94
C ASN A 311 -9.34 23.37 62.41
N ALA A 312 -8.84 22.15 62.66
CA ALA A 312 -8.61 21.55 63.99
C ALA A 312 -9.85 21.16 64.83
N GLU A 313 -11.08 21.39 64.36
CA GLU A 313 -12.29 20.89 65.04
C GLU A 313 -12.49 19.37 64.80
N GLN A 314 -12.94 18.63 65.81
CA GLN A 314 -13.12 17.17 65.71
C GLN A 314 -14.53 16.79 65.25
N THR A 315 -14.62 15.81 64.34
CA THR A 315 -15.89 15.22 63.88
C THR A 315 -15.85 13.69 63.80
N LEU A 316 -17.01 13.07 63.63
CA LEU A 316 -17.22 11.62 63.52
C LEU A 316 -17.82 11.28 62.16
N LEU A 317 -17.03 10.66 61.28
CA LEU A 317 -17.42 10.21 59.95
C LEU A 317 -17.41 8.67 59.91
N SER A 318 -18.15 8.04 58.99
CA SER A 318 -17.93 6.60 58.74
C SER A 318 -16.59 6.38 58.02
N SER A 319 -15.98 5.21 58.17
CA SER A 319 -14.79 4.87 57.39
C SER A 319 -15.12 4.76 55.89
N GLY A 320 -14.21 5.15 55.02
CA GLY A 320 -14.36 5.03 53.57
C GLY A 320 -13.85 6.24 52.78
N THR A 321 -14.30 6.36 51.54
CA THR A 321 -13.85 7.39 50.59
C THR A 321 -14.75 8.64 50.65
N TYR A 322 -14.13 9.82 50.66
CA TYR A 322 -14.78 11.13 50.71
C TYR A 322 -14.12 12.10 49.73
N SER A 323 -14.88 13.02 49.15
CA SER A 323 -14.30 14.23 48.55
C SER A 323 -14.24 15.34 49.60
N ILE A 324 -13.16 16.11 49.65
CA ILE A 324 -12.91 17.08 50.73
C ILE A 324 -12.65 18.46 50.16
N GLU A 325 -13.59 19.38 50.36
CA GLU A 325 -13.43 20.80 50.04
C GLU A 325 -12.83 21.54 51.23
N ILE A 326 -11.80 22.36 50.96
CA ILE A 326 -11.14 23.22 51.94
C ILE A 326 -11.20 24.65 51.40
N SER A 327 -11.91 25.54 52.09
CA SER A 327 -11.88 26.99 51.83
C SER A 327 -10.88 27.63 52.79
N VAL A 328 -9.81 28.22 52.26
CA VAL A 328 -8.68 28.75 53.06
C VAL A 328 -8.73 30.26 53.13
N TYR A 329 -8.69 30.80 54.36
CA TYR A 329 -8.72 32.23 54.62
C TYR A 329 -7.30 32.80 54.77
N ASN A 330 -7.10 34.05 54.32
CA ASN A 330 -5.85 34.80 54.47
C ASN A 330 -4.57 34.13 53.90
N HIS A 331 -4.71 33.26 52.90
CA HIS A 331 -3.61 32.56 52.22
C HIS A 331 -3.68 32.78 50.68
N THR A 332 -2.58 32.48 49.95
CA THR A 332 -2.56 32.57 48.48
C THR A 332 -3.53 31.59 47.84
N ILE A 333 -3.39 30.31 48.18
CA ILE A 333 -4.37 29.28 47.82
C ILE A 333 -5.68 29.63 48.52
N ASN A 334 -6.77 29.77 47.76
CA ASN A 334 -8.09 30.11 48.28
C ASN A 334 -8.96 28.87 48.49
N LYS A 335 -8.78 27.84 47.65
CA LYS A 335 -9.54 26.59 47.71
C LYS A 335 -8.64 25.40 47.39
N ILE A 336 -8.89 24.28 48.07
CA ILE A 336 -8.39 22.95 47.70
C ILE A 336 -9.59 22.00 47.67
N TYR A 337 -9.62 21.07 46.72
CA TYR A 337 -10.62 20.01 46.66
C TYR A 337 -9.90 18.68 46.44
N PHE A 338 -9.89 17.79 47.44
CA PHE A 338 -9.34 16.45 47.29
C PHE A 338 -10.41 15.50 46.74
N HIS A 339 -10.10 14.80 45.65
CA HIS A 339 -10.92 13.75 45.07
C HIS A 339 -10.56 12.39 45.68
N SER A 340 -11.57 11.57 45.97
CA SER A 340 -11.42 10.19 46.46
C SER A 340 -10.47 10.03 47.66
N ALA A 341 -10.52 10.95 48.63
CA ALA A 341 -9.69 10.91 49.82
C ALA A 341 -10.13 9.77 50.77
N LYS A 342 -9.19 8.90 51.17
CA LYS A 342 -9.47 7.69 51.94
C LYS A 342 -9.38 7.95 53.45
N LEU A 343 -10.49 7.79 54.16
CA LEU A 343 -10.58 7.90 55.62
C LEU A 343 -10.68 6.50 56.23
N THR A 344 -9.53 5.86 56.46
CA THR A 344 -9.41 4.49 57.02
C THR A 344 -8.99 4.45 58.49
N GLU A 345 -8.36 5.51 58.98
CA GLU A 345 -7.89 5.64 60.37
C GLU A 345 -8.04 7.08 60.89
N LYS A 346 -7.51 7.41 62.08
CA LYS A 346 -7.58 8.76 62.64
C LYS A 346 -6.71 9.75 61.86
N ILE A 347 -7.30 10.35 60.82
CA ILE A 347 -6.70 11.45 60.08
C ILE A 347 -6.56 12.67 60.99
N LYS A 348 -5.30 13.14 61.11
CA LYS A 348 -4.92 14.35 61.86
C LYS A 348 -4.40 15.50 60.99
N LYS A 349 -4.07 15.27 59.71
CA LYS A 349 -3.42 16.28 58.84
C LYS A 349 -3.85 16.08 57.39
N LEU A 350 -4.25 17.16 56.72
CA LEU A 350 -4.65 17.14 55.32
C LEU A 350 -3.49 17.55 54.40
N ALA A 351 -2.94 18.75 54.63
CA ALA A 351 -1.79 19.28 53.89
C ALA A 351 -1.02 20.32 54.72
N PHE A 352 0.22 20.57 54.31
CA PHE A 352 0.98 21.79 54.64
C PHE A 352 0.96 22.73 53.43
N LEU A 353 0.72 24.02 53.65
CA LEU A 353 0.76 25.06 52.63
C LEU A 353 1.92 26.04 52.90
N ASP A 354 2.40 26.68 51.85
CA ASP A 354 3.37 27.77 51.91
C ASP A 354 2.98 28.88 50.91
N SER A 355 3.36 30.12 51.23
CA SER A 355 3.18 31.30 50.37
C SER A 355 4.35 32.24 50.57
N ASP A 356 5.12 32.52 49.51
CA ASP A 356 6.32 33.37 49.59
C ASP A 356 6.77 33.88 48.20
N TYR A 357 7.72 34.80 48.19
CA TYR A 357 8.35 35.32 46.97
C TYR A 357 9.61 34.51 46.62
N TYR A 358 9.41 33.30 46.08
CA TYR A 358 10.48 32.30 45.89
C TYR A 358 11.63 32.72 44.95
N THR A 359 11.44 33.72 44.09
CA THR A 359 12.50 34.31 43.25
C THR A 359 12.34 35.82 43.14
N ASN A 360 13.42 36.54 42.81
CA ASN A 360 13.42 38.00 42.65
C ASN A 360 12.41 38.55 41.61
N ASN A 361 11.92 37.70 40.70
CA ASN A 361 10.96 38.07 39.65
C ASN A 361 9.54 37.55 39.93
N THR A 362 9.34 36.83 41.03
CA THR A 362 8.03 36.30 41.46
C THR A 362 7.14 37.46 41.93
N VAL A 363 5.87 37.47 41.51
CA VAL A 363 4.86 38.43 42.00
C VAL A 363 3.86 37.79 42.97
N GLN A 364 3.76 36.46 42.94
CA GLN A 364 3.04 35.61 43.88
C GLN A 364 3.63 34.20 43.79
N GLY A 365 3.91 33.55 44.91
CA GLY A 365 4.42 32.18 44.95
C GLY A 365 3.72 31.39 46.03
N TRP A 366 3.45 30.13 45.76
CA TRP A 366 2.74 29.23 46.67
C TRP A 366 3.16 27.79 46.48
N ALA A 367 3.01 26.97 47.52
CA ALA A 367 3.32 25.56 47.46
C ALA A 367 2.38 24.74 48.34
N ILE A 368 2.23 23.47 47.99
CA ILE A 368 1.43 22.50 48.71
C ILE A 368 2.24 21.22 48.96
N LYS A 369 2.06 20.66 50.15
CA LYS A 369 2.46 19.31 50.49
C LYS A 369 1.26 18.57 51.10
N PRO A 370 0.57 17.72 50.32
CA PRO A 370 -0.44 16.82 50.85
C PRO A 370 0.14 15.86 51.89
N VAL A 371 -0.73 15.38 52.77
CA VAL A 371 -0.47 14.36 53.80
C VAL A 371 -1.54 13.27 53.78
N ILE A 372 -2.75 13.60 53.31
CA ILE A 372 -3.85 12.66 53.09
C ILE A 372 -3.64 11.79 51.84
N ASP A 373 -4.08 10.53 51.90
CA ASP A 373 -4.22 9.64 50.74
C ASP A 373 -5.49 10.02 49.96
N ALA A 374 -5.31 10.48 48.73
CA ALA A 374 -6.34 10.92 47.80
C ALA A 374 -5.87 10.68 46.36
N GLU A 375 -6.80 10.63 45.40
CA GLU A 375 -6.54 10.25 44.02
C GLU A 375 -5.99 11.42 43.18
N SER A 376 -6.65 12.57 43.29
CA SER A 376 -6.21 13.84 42.70
C SER A 376 -6.66 15.01 43.59
N MET A 377 -6.16 16.22 43.31
CA MET A 377 -6.62 17.43 43.98
C MET A 377 -6.78 18.59 43.00
N ASP A 378 -7.87 19.34 43.12
CA ASP A 378 -8.00 20.66 42.49
C ASP A 378 -7.52 21.75 43.45
N ILE A 379 -6.83 22.75 42.94
CA ILE A 379 -6.38 23.92 43.72
C ILE A 379 -6.82 25.20 43.01
N SER A 380 -7.60 26.05 43.68
CA SER A 380 -8.02 27.36 43.16
C SER A 380 -7.23 28.49 43.82
N VAL A 381 -6.72 29.41 42.99
CA VAL A 381 -5.85 30.51 43.39
C VAL A 381 -6.25 31.77 42.63
N LYS A 382 -6.37 32.90 43.34
CA LYS A 382 -6.51 34.23 42.74
C LYS A 382 -5.15 34.74 42.28
N ALA A 383 -5.00 34.91 40.97
CA ALA A 383 -3.76 35.35 40.33
C ALA A 383 -3.39 36.80 40.63
N LYS A 384 -2.09 37.08 40.56
CA LYS A 384 -1.50 38.44 40.52
C LYS A 384 -0.49 38.59 39.39
N GLY A 385 0.04 37.50 38.84
CA GLY A 385 0.87 37.49 37.65
C GLY A 385 0.10 37.20 36.37
N THR A 386 0.77 37.37 35.23
CA THR A 386 0.21 37.05 33.90
C THR A 386 0.70 35.70 33.34
N LYS A 387 1.65 35.03 34.03
CA LYS A 387 2.04 33.65 33.72
C LYS A 387 2.43 32.88 34.98
N LEU A 388 1.85 31.68 35.11
CA LEU A 388 2.14 30.69 36.14
C LEU A 388 3.20 29.70 35.66
N TYR A 389 4.08 29.33 36.58
CA TYR A 389 5.07 28.26 36.43
C TYR A 389 4.98 27.27 37.60
N LYS A 390 5.20 25.99 37.29
CA LYS A 390 5.15 24.85 38.23
C LYS A 390 6.54 24.27 38.47
N CYS A 391 6.70 23.60 39.60
CA CYS A 391 7.84 22.76 39.94
C CYS A 391 7.33 21.48 40.60
N ASP A 392 7.46 20.35 39.91
CA ASP A 392 7.10 19.02 40.40
C ASP A 392 8.05 18.51 41.49
N ASP A 393 9.26 19.06 41.55
CA ASP A 393 10.38 18.56 42.36
C ASP A 393 10.70 19.50 43.53
N TRP A 394 9.66 19.97 44.22
CA TRP A 394 9.73 21.07 45.19
C TRP A 394 10.33 20.67 46.56
N ASP A 395 11.37 21.38 47.00
CA ASP A 395 11.92 21.25 48.34
C ASP A 395 11.18 22.17 49.33
N PHE A 396 10.05 21.67 49.84
CA PHE A 396 9.16 22.38 50.76
C PHE A 396 9.85 22.89 52.04
N LYS A 397 10.98 22.29 52.46
CA LYS A 397 11.77 22.83 53.59
C LYS A 397 12.64 24.00 53.15
N LYS A 398 13.27 23.93 51.97
CA LYS A 398 14.20 24.95 51.45
C LYS A 398 13.57 26.05 50.60
N GLN A 399 12.25 26.00 50.32
CA GLN A 399 11.54 26.96 49.46
C GLN A 399 12.20 27.15 48.08
N ARG A 400 12.55 26.02 47.44
CA ARG A 400 13.16 26.06 46.10
C ARG A 400 12.79 24.83 45.29
N CYS A 401 12.75 24.99 43.98
CA CYS A 401 12.76 23.85 43.07
C CYS A 401 14.12 23.12 43.15
N LYS A 402 14.14 21.79 43.03
CA LYS A 402 15.39 21.02 42.85
C LYS A 402 15.89 21.09 41.41
N GLN A 403 14.95 21.14 40.47
CA GLN A 403 15.18 21.33 39.03
C GLN A 403 14.80 22.77 38.65
N ASN A 404 14.34 22.99 37.42
CA ASN A 404 13.81 24.27 36.96
C ASN A 404 12.28 24.32 37.11
N PHE A 405 11.75 25.55 37.09
CA PHE A 405 10.31 25.79 36.94
C PHE A 405 9.90 25.65 35.46
N THR A 406 8.82 24.90 35.19
CA THR A 406 8.17 24.75 33.87
C THR A 406 6.99 25.71 33.74
N ALA A 407 6.65 26.15 32.53
CA ALA A 407 5.46 26.97 32.31
C ALA A 407 4.20 26.10 32.43
N GLU A 408 3.22 26.54 33.21
CA GLU A 408 1.98 25.77 33.48
C GLU A 408 0.77 26.39 32.79
N LEU A 409 0.54 27.69 32.98
CA LEU A 409 -0.69 28.36 32.59
C LEU A 409 -0.45 29.86 32.34
N LEU A 410 -1.18 30.46 31.39
CA LEU A 410 -1.32 31.92 31.29
C LEU A 410 -2.46 32.37 32.20
N THR A 411 -2.19 33.35 33.06
CA THR A 411 -3.12 33.81 34.09
C THR A 411 -3.59 35.23 33.82
N VAL A 412 -4.81 35.57 34.21
CA VAL A 412 -5.30 36.96 34.20
C VAL A 412 -5.24 37.48 35.63
N PRO A 413 -4.48 38.56 35.93
CA PRO A 413 -4.41 39.13 37.28
C PRO A 413 -5.80 39.46 37.83
N GLU A 414 -5.98 39.17 39.12
CA GLU A 414 -7.24 39.24 39.87
C GLU A 414 -8.32 38.20 39.51
N GLU A 415 -8.15 37.35 38.49
CA GLU A 415 -9.04 36.20 38.25
C GLU A 415 -8.63 34.97 39.08
N ILE A 416 -9.56 34.03 39.26
CA ILE A 416 -9.32 32.76 39.97
C ILE A 416 -9.16 31.65 38.94
N TYR A 417 -7.93 31.11 38.81
CA TYR A 417 -7.70 29.87 38.08
C TYR A 417 -7.87 28.66 39.01
N THR A 418 -8.09 27.48 38.42
CA THR A 418 -8.09 26.20 39.14
C THR A 418 -7.24 25.19 38.37
N LEU A 419 -6.38 24.45 39.08
CA LEU A 419 -5.50 23.42 38.52
C LEU A 419 -5.90 22.06 39.07
N ASN A 420 -6.09 21.06 38.19
CA ASN A 420 -6.15 19.66 38.59
C ASN A 420 -4.72 19.10 38.71
N LEU A 421 -4.38 18.49 39.84
CA LEU A 421 -3.01 18.13 40.19
C LEU A 421 -2.93 16.75 40.86
N PRO A 422 -1.83 15.99 40.64
CA PRO A 422 -1.58 14.76 41.38
C PRO A 422 -1.27 15.09 42.85
N VAL A 423 -1.57 14.17 43.77
CA VAL A 423 -1.45 14.36 45.22
C VAL A 423 0.01 14.23 45.70
N THR A 424 0.87 15.15 45.23
CA THR A 424 2.31 15.20 45.46
C THR A 424 2.77 16.56 46.01
N THR A 425 4.05 16.69 46.37
CA THR A 425 4.59 17.97 46.89
C THR A 425 5.00 18.88 45.74
N LEU A 426 4.23 19.94 45.51
CA LEU A 426 4.36 20.85 44.37
C LEU A 426 4.62 22.29 44.83
N GLY A 427 5.33 23.06 44.02
CA GLY A 427 5.56 24.49 44.24
C GLY A 427 5.41 25.30 42.96
N PHE A 428 4.90 26.52 43.08
CA PHE A 428 4.49 27.37 41.96
C PHE A 428 4.98 28.80 42.14
N ILE A 429 5.25 29.47 41.02
CA ILE A 429 5.48 30.92 40.95
C ILE A 429 4.67 31.54 39.83
N GLU A 430 4.06 32.68 40.12
CA GLU A 430 3.53 33.60 39.13
C GLU A 430 4.52 34.74 38.92
N VAL A 431 4.63 35.19 37.67
CA VAL A 431 5.41 36.37 37.29
C VAL A 431 4.53 37.33 36.50
N ASN A 432 4.79 38.63 36.62
CA ASN A 432 4.34 39.57 35.60
C ASN A 432 5.22 39.35 34.38
N ALA A 433 4.64 38.83 33.29
CA ALA A 433 5.31 38.85 32.01
C ALA A 433 5.65 40.32 31.70
N SER A 434 6.93 40.63 31.45
CA SER A 434 7.33 42.01 31.24
C SER A 434 6.57 42.56 30.03
N ALA A 435 5.65 43.51 30.24
CA ALA A 435 4.67 44.14 29.32
C ALA A 435 4.42 43.38 27.99
N GLU A 436 3.23 42.79 27.83
CA GLU A 436 2.93 41.70 26.88
C GLU A 436 3.56 41.82 25.50
N ALA A 437 4.05 40.68 25.02
CA ALA A 437 3.95 40.38 23.61
C ALA A 437 2.48 40.07 23.28
N THR A 438 1.94 40.63 22.20
CA THR A 438 0.74 40.09 21.57
C THR A 438 1.02 38.66 21.08
N ILE A 439 0.57 37.66 21.84
CA ILE A 439 0.53 36.25 21.41
C ILE A 439 -0.70 36.06 20.50
N SER A 440 -0.66 36.74 19.36
CA SER A 440 -1.54 36.50 18.22
C SER A 440 -0.96 37.18 16.98
N SER A 441 -0.10 36.44 16.30
CA SER A 441 0.02 36.51 14.85
C SER A 441 -0.30 35.12 14.32
N ASN A 442 -1.12 35.00 13.29
CA ASN A 442 -1.33 33.72 12.61
C ASN A 442 -0.01 33.31 11.94
N VAL A 443 0.81 32.52 12.63
CA VAL A 443 2.04 31.97 12.05
C VAL A 443 1.62 30.93 11.03
N SER A 444 1.78 31.27 9.76
CA SER A 444 1.44 30.35 8.67
C SER A 444 2.34 29.12 8.70
N VAL A 445 1.72 27.95 8.66
CA VAL A 445 2.36 26.67 8.40
C VAL A 445 1.88 26.22 7.01
N GLU A 446 2.80 25.95 6.08
CA GLU A 446 2.46 25.34 4.79
C GLU A 446 3.25 24.05 4.59
N LYS A 447 2.56 23.00 4.14
CA LYS A 447 3.17 21.77 3.65
C LYS A 447 3.93 22.07 2.36
N ILE A 448 5.26 22.06 2.41
CA ILE A 448 6.13 22.41 1.28
C ILE A 448 6.35 21.20 0.39
N TYR A 449 6.57 20.03 1.01
CA TYR A 449 6.66 18.73 0.37
C TYR A 449 6.22 17.64 1.36
N ASN A 450 5.52 16.61 0.88
CA ASN A 450 4.88 15.57 1.69
C ASN A 450 5.54 14.21 1.43
N ASP A 451 5.91 13.49 2.49
CA ASP A 451 6.38 12.12 2.36
C ASP A 451 5.20 11.12 2.25
N PRO A 452 5.17 10.19 1.29
CA PRO A 452 4.11 9.18 1.21
C PRO A 452 4.19 8.09 2.30
N GLU A 453 5.33 7.93 2.97
CA GLU A 453 5.52 6.91 4.02
C GLU A 453 5.12 7.40 5.43
N TYR A 454 5.17 8.70 5.68
CA TYR A 454 4.93 9.29 7.01
C TYR A 454 4.58 10.78 6.96
N GLU A 455 4.00 11.28 8.05
CA GLU A 455 3.63 12.68 8.21
C GLU A 455 4.26 13.29 9.47
N VAL A 456 4.45 14.61 9.46
CA VAL A 456 4.80 15.47 10.60
C VAL A 456 3.60 16.33 10.97
N PHE A 457 3.25 16.32 12.25
CA PHE A 457 2.12 17.05 12.82
C PHE A 457 2.63 18.17 13.73
N ILE A 458 2.08 19.38 13.61
CA ILE A 458 2.35 20.48 14.55
C ILE A 458 1.38 20.32 15.74
N ASP A 459 1.93 20.09 16.92
CA ASP A 459 1.19 19.97 18.19
C ASP A 459 0.85 21.37 18.75
N SER A 460 1.79 22.31 18.66
CA SER A 460 1.57 23.71 19.04
C SER A 460 2.53 24.67 18.35
N ILE A 461 2.11 25.93 18.23
CA ILE A 461 2.95 27.02 17.73
C ILE A 461 2.67 28.32 18.51
N GLU A 462 3.69 28.83 19.20
CA GLU A 462 3.61 30.00 20.08
C GLU A 462 4.59 31.08 19.63
N TYR A 463 4.10 32.25 19.20
CA TYR A 463 4.95 33.40 18.90
C TYR A 463 4.85 34.49 19.98
N ASN A 464 6.00 34.83 20.55
CA ASN A 464 6.17 35.94 21.48
C ASN A 464 6.77 37.16 20.76
N ASN A 465 5.90 38.03 20.25
CA ASN A 465 6.24 39.23 19.47
C ASN A 465 7.23 40.21 20.13
N LYS A 466 7.40 40.19 21.45
CA LYS A 466 8.30 41.10 22.17
C LYS A 466 9.72 40.56 22.35
N SER A 467 9.84 39.30 22.78
CA SER A 467 11.14 38.61 22.79
C SER A 467 11.56 38.15 21.38
N LYS A 468 10.66 38.27 20.40
CA LYS A 468 10.81 37.75 19.04
C LYS A 468 11.18 36.25 19.06
N THR A 469 10.50 35.51 19.92
CA THR A 469 10.77 34.07 20.09
C THR A 469 9.57 33.28 19.58
N LEU A 470 9.83 32.32 18.70
CA LEU A 470 8.85 31.35 18.23
C LEU A 470 9.17 29.99 18.86
N THR A 471 8.19 29.35 19.47
CA THR A 471 8.25 27.94 19.86
C THR A 471 7.33 27.14 18.95
N VAL A 472 7.82 26.01 18.44
CA VAL A 472 7.04 25.03 17.67
C VAL A 472 7.23 23.66 18.33
N ILE A 473 6.14 23.01 18.71
CA ILE A 473 6.14 21.62 19.15
C ILE A 473 5.51 20.77 18.04
N PHE A 474 6.17 19.68 17.68
CA PHE A 474 5.74 18.79 16.59
C PHE A 474 6.20 17.36 16.82
N HIS A 475 5.56 16.38 16.17
CA HIS A 475 5.98 14.99 16.13
C HIS A 475 5.82 14.39 14.72
N HIS A 476 6.27 13.15 14.51
CA HIS A 476 6.06 12.43 13.25
C HIS A 476 5.57 11.01 13.50
N ASN A 477 4.73 10.44 12.61
CA ASN A 477 4.26 9.05 12.76
C ASN A 477 5.22 8.00 12.19
N ALA A 478 6.31 8.42 11.52
CA ALA A 478 7.24 7.52 10.83
C ALA A 478 7.75 6.36 11.71
N LYS A 479 7.71 5.13 11.15
CA LYS A 479 8.11 3.88 11.84
C LYS A 479 9.52 3.95 12.41
N ASP A 480 10.47 4.37 11.58
CA ASP A 480 11.88 4.49 11.95
C ASP A 480 12.23 5.84 12.58
N LYS A 481 13.36 5.86 13.30
CA LYS A 481 13.89 7.08 13.92
C LYS A 481 14.38 8.07 12.86
N LYS A 482 13.60 9.11 12.55
CA LYS A 482 13.94 10.12 11.53
C LYS A 482 14.81 11.25 12.15
N ARG A 483 15.62 11.90 11.31
CA ARG A 483 16.45 13.07 11.67
C ARG A 483 15.66 14.36 11.48
N ILE A 484 16.00 15.41 12.23
CA ILE A 484 15.39 16.76 12.08
C ILE A 484 16.47 17.75 11.63
N TYR A 485 16.16 18.54 10.60
CA TYR A 485 16.98 19.65 10.12
C TYR A 485 16.12 20.92 10.05
N ILE A 486 16.70 22.05 10.48
CA ILE A 486 16.08 23.38 10.35
C ILE A 486 16.87 24.16 9.30
N GLU A 487 16.20 24.71 8.29
CA GLU A 487 16.81 25.46 7.19
C GLU A 487 16.15 26.84 7.02
N PHE A 488 16.92 27.91 7.28
CA PHE A 488 16.50 29.29 7.06
C PHE A 488 16.81 29.72 5.63
N GLU A 489 15.94 30.50 4.99
CA GLU A 489 16.15 30.97 3.61
C GLU A 489 17.44 31.79 3.47
N ASN A 490 17.61 32.80 4.32
CA ASN A 490 18.68 33.77 4.19
C ASN A 490 19.87 33.43 5.10
N LYS A 491 20.96 32.94 4.51
CA LYS A 491 22.21 32.61 5.21
C LYS A 491 22.88 33.80 5.92
N ASN A 492 22.52 35.03 5.57
CA ASN A 492 23.00 36.26 6.22
C ASN A 492 22.03 36.79 7.29
N LYS A 493 20.85 36.17 7.43
CA LYS A 493 19.84 36.41 8.47
C LYS A 493 19.45 35.08 9.13
N THR A 494 20.44 34.24 9.44
CA THR A 494 20.24 33.02 10.22
C THR A 494 19.83 33.39 11.63
N HIS A 495 18.65 32.93 12.03
CA HIS A 495 18.17 33.06 13.41
C HIS A 495 18.88 32.02 14.29
N ASP A 496 19.28 32.41 15.50
CA ASP A 496 19.68 31.43 16.51
C ASP A 496 18.46 30.56 16.84
N TYR A 497 18.68 29.25 16.97
CA TYR A 497 17.63 28.32 17.37
C TYR A 497 18.17 27.25 18.32
N GLN A 498 17.28 26.76 19.17
CA GLN A 498 17.48 25.57 19.99
C GLN A 498 16.48 24.51 19.53
N LEU A 499 16.98 23.30 19.36
CA LEU A 499 16.20 22.12 19.02
C LEU A 499 16.56 21.05 20.06
N ASP A 500 15.59 20.61 20.85
CA ASP A 500 15.81 19.65 21.93
C ASP A 500 16.34 18.31 21.42
N LYS A 501 15.87 17.86 20.26
CA LYS A 501 16.15 16.56 19.65
C LYS A 501 16.48 16.70 18.17
N LYS A 502 17.71 16.33 17.78
CA LYS A 502 18.14 16.27 16.37
C LYS A 502 17.65 15.02 15.62
N ALA A 503 17.04 14.07 16.32
CA ALA A 503 16.40 12.88 15.77
C ALA A 503 15.43 12.29 16.80
N ALA A 504 14.23 11.89 16.36
CA ALA A 504 13.12 11.44 17.21
C ALA A 504 12.50 10.13 16.69
N LYS A 505 11.77 9.41 17.54
CA LYS A 505 10.97 8.22 17.18
C LYS A 505 9.56 8.61 16.72
N SER A 506 8.81 7.63 16.19
CA SER A 506 7.36 7.74 15.98
C SER A 506 6.67 8.31 17.23
N ASN A 507 5.83 9.32 17.02
CA ASN A 507 5.02 10.02 18.01
C ASN A 507 5.80 10.58 19.22
N GLU A 508 7.10 10.83 19.06
CA GLU A 508 7.94 11.46 20.08
C GLU A 508 8.05 12.97 19.82
N ASN A 509 7.39 13.81 20.63
CA ASN A 509 7.41 15.27 20.48
C ASN A 509 8.85 15.84 20.45
N ILE A 510 9.06 16.80 19.56
CA ILE A 510 10.25 17.62 19.36
C ILE A 510 9.88 19.08 19.66
N THR A 511 10.75 19.78 20.38
CA THR A 511 10.60 21.21 20.70
C THR A 511 11.66 22.03 19.96
N LEU A 512 11.20 22.90 19.06
CA LEU A 512 12.01 23.90 18.38
C LEU A 512 11.71 25.29 18.96
N THR A 513 12.76 26.01 19.36
CA THR A 513 12.67 27.42 19.74
C THR A 513 13.58 28.25 18.83
N VAL A 514 13.02 29.23 18.12
CA VAL A 514 13.74 30.15 17.23
C VAL A 514 13.73 31.56 17.84
N PHE A 515 14.91 32.17 17.94
CA PHE A 515 15.11 33.48 18.57
C PHE A 515 15.25 34.61 17.54
N ASN A 516 14.85 35.83 17.92
CA ASN A 516 14.82 37.02 17.07
C ASN A 516 14.01 36.85 15.74
N TRP A 517 13.06 35.91 15.70
CA TRP A 517 12.17 35.62 14.57
C TRP A 517 10.95 36.56 14.55
N THR A 518 10.39 36.80 13.37
CA THR A 518 9.15 37.57 13.18
C THR A 518 8.25 36.90 12.12
N PRO A 519 6.93 37.17 12.05
CA PRO A 519 6.02 36.47 11.13
C PRO A 519 6.35 36.64 9.65
N ASP A 520 7.08 37.70 9.28
CA ASP A 520 7.59 37.95 7.93
C ASP A 520 8.84 37.11 7.59
N ASP A 521 9.44 36.42 8.56
CA ASP A 521 10.57 35.50 8.38
C ASP A 521 10.12 34.09 8.03
N TYR A 522 10.97 33.34 7.32
CA TYR A 522 10.68 31.99 6.87
C TYR A 522 11.79 30.99 7.17
N PHE A 523 11.40 29.78 7.58
CA PHE A 523 12.28 28.61 7.67
C PHE A 523 11.53 27.31 7.42
N GLU A 524 12.29 26.25 7.17
CA GLU A 524 11.79 24.90 6.90
C GLU A 524 12.20 23.94 8.01
N ILE A 525 11.21 23.22 8.55
CA ILE A 525 11.41 22.03 9.37
C ILE A 525 11.43 20.84 8.40
N LYS A 526 12.55 20.13 8.31
CA LYS A 526 12.74 18.98 7.41
C LYS A 526 12.98 17.72 8.23
N VAL A 527 12.17 16.69 8.01
CA VAL A 527 12.22 15.43 8.74
C VAL A 527 12.67 14.29 7.84
N GLY A 528 13.36 13.31 8.44
CA GLY A 528 13.95 12.16 7.75
C GLY A 528 15.12 12.57 6.88
N ASP A 529 15.11 12.10 5.63
CA ASP A 529 16.10 12.47 4.62
C ASP A 529 15.64 13.68 3.79
N ARG A 530 14.91 14.59 4.47
CA ARG A 530 14.31 15.84 3.96
C ARG A 530 13.14 15.61 2.99
N THR A 531 12.49 14.46 3.12
CA THR A 531 11.35 14.04 2.30
C THR A 531 9.99 14.43 2.89
N GLU A 532 9.96 14.93 4.12
CA GLU A 532 8.81 15.64 4.71
C GLU A 532 9.25 17.04 5.12
N ILE A 533 8.56 18.09 4.63
CA ILE A 533 8.96 19.49 4.81
C ILE A 533 7.75 20.39 5.15
N LEU A 534 7.81 20.99 6.34
CA LEU A 534 6.91 22.06 6.78
C LEU A 534 7.62 23.42 6.72
N GLY A 535 7.02 24.38 6.04
CA GLY A 535 7.47 25.77 5.98
C GLY A 535 6.72 26.61 7.00
N ILE A 536 7.47 27.37 7.80
CA ILE A 536 6.94 28.16 8.93
C ILE A 536 7.19 29.64 8.66
N GLY A 537 6.14 30.45 8.81
CA GLY A 537 6.15 31.89 8.53
C GLY A 537 5.76 32.25 7.10
N SER A 538 6.15 33.45 6.66
CA SER A 538 5.73 34.01 5.37
C SER A 538 6.46 33.34 4.19
N VAL A 539 5.82 32.33 3.57
CA VAL A 539 6.42 31.53 2.47
C VAL A 539 6.88 32.45 1.32
N PRO A 540 8.19 32.52 1.01
CA PRO A 540 8.73 33.39 -0.02
C PRO A 540 8.08 33.16 -1.38
N GLN A 541 7.96 34.21 -2.19
CA GLN A 541 7.57 34.10 -3.60
C GLN A 541 8.76 34.41 -4.48
N TYR A 542 9.03 33.52 -5.43
CA TYR A 542 10.06 33.70 -6.44
C TYR A 542 9.44 33.98 -7.81
N VAL A 543 10.12 34.84 -8.57
CA VAL A 543 9.83 35.06 -9.98
C VAL A 543 10.54 33.98 -10.79
N ILE A 544 9.77 33.25 -11.57
CA ILE A 544 10.26 32.33 -12.60
C ILE A 544 10.03 33.01 -13.95
N ASP A 545 11.11 33.27 -14.67
CA ASP A 545 11.05 33.53 -16.10
C ASP A 545 10.81 32.18 -16.82
N PRO A 546 9.65 31.96 -17.46
CA PRO A 546 9.37 30.71 -18.18
C PRO A 546 10.10 30.63 -19.53
N ALA A 547 10.86 31.66 -19.93
CA ALA A 547 11.62 31.66 -21.17
C ALA A 547 12.66 30.53 -21.20
N ILE A 548 12.37 29.50 -22.00
CA ILE A 548 13.36 28.53 -22.49
C ILE A 548 14.29 29.28 -23.44
N LYS A 549 15.60 29.03 -23.34
CA LYS A 549 16.61 29.63 -24.22
C LYS A 549 17.48 28.56 -24.86
N ASP A 550 17.98 28.83 -26.06
CA ASP A 550 18.95 27.98 -26.73
C ASP A 550 20.40 28.38 -26.40
N ALA A 551 21.39 27.73 -27.00
CA ALA A 551 22.81 28.03 -26.74
C ALA A 551 23.26 29.40 -27.27
N GLU A 552 22.49 30.02 -28.17
CA GLU A 552 22.68 31.41 -28.60
C GLU A 552 21.89 32.40 -27.72
N ASN A 553 21.32 31.93 -26.60
CA ASN A 553 20.46 32.69 -25.69
C ASN A 553 19.22 33.29 -26.39
N ARG A 554 18.79 32.69 -27.51
CA ARG A 554 17.55 33.04 -28.22
C ARG A 554 16.38 32.31 -27.57
N THR A 555 15.23 32.97 -27.49
CA THR A 555 14.07 32.44 -26.76
C THR A 555 13.29 31.42 -27.59
N ILE A 556 12.98 30.26 -26.99
CA ILE A 556 12.05 29.27 -27.55
C ILE A 556 10.66 29.49 -26.93
N ASN A 557 9.64 29.58 -27.78
CA ASN A 557 8.25 29.64 -27.35
C ASN A 557 7.79 28.30 -26.75
N ALA A 558 7.09 28.35 -25.63
CA ALA A 558 6.48 27.21 -24.97
C ALA A 558 5.28 27.64 -24.12
N SER A 559 4.41 26.68 -23.78
CA SER A 559 3.50 26.80 -22.64
C SER A 559 4.07 26.02 -21.45
N ILE A 560 4.09 26.65 -20.28
CA ILE A 560 4.60 26.11 -19.03
C ILE A 560 3.40 25.95 -18.08
N LYS A 561 3.28 24.78 -17.46
CA LYS A 561 2.37 24.51 -16.33
C LYS A 561 3.19 24.12 -15.10
N ILE A 562 2.78 24.61 -13.94
CA ILE A 562 3.36 24.24 -12.65
C ILE A 562 2.25 23.61 -11.80
N LEU A 563 2.55 22.44 -11.23
CA LEU A 563 1.59 21.61 -10.50
C LEU A 563 2.10 21.31 -9.09
N LYS A 564 1.24 21.46 -8.08
CA LYS A 564 1.47 20.98 -6.70
C LYS A 564 0.42 19.90 -6.42
N THR A 565 0.86 18.74 -5.92
CA THR A 565 0.00 17.57 -5.63
C THR A 565 -1.00 17.26 -6.76
N GLY A 566 -0.52 17.19 -8.01
CA GLY A 566 -1.33 16.91 -9.21
C GLY A 566 -2.20 18.06 -9.73
N ARG A 567 -2.45 19.11 -8.94
CA ARG A 567 -3.26 20.27 -9.31
C ARG A 567 -2.43 21.34 -10.00
N GLU A 568 -2.88 21.84 -11.14
CA GLU A 568 -2.32 23.04 -11.80
C GLU A 568 -2.49 24.25 -10.87
N ILE A 569 -1.38 24.86 -10.44
CA ILE A 569 -1.37 26.06 -9.58
C ILE A 569 -1.02 27.34 -10.34
N ALA A 570 -0.31 27.20 -11.46
CA ALA A 570 0.11 28.30 -12.31
C ALA A 570 0.36 27.80 -13.74
N LYS A 571 0.08 28.67 -14.71
CA LYS A 571 0.34 28.42 -16.13
C LYS A 571 0.74 29.72 -16.80
N ALA A 572 1.67 29.65 -17.74
CA ALA A 572 2.13 30.78 -18.54
C ALA A 572 2.48 30.34 -19.98
N LYS A 573 2.67 31.33 -20.84
CA LYS A 573 3.55 31.25 -22.01
C LYS A 573 4.90 31.91 -21.70
N THR A 574 5.90 31.61 -22.52
CA THR A 574 7.26 32.19 -22.56
C THR A 574 7.40 33.68 -22.21
N ASN A 575 6.41 34.52 -22.50
CA ASN A 575 6.47 35.98 -22.28
C ASN A 575 5.84 36.46 -20.96
N GLU A 576 5.34 35.56 -20.11
CA GLU A 576 4.53 35.87 -18.93
C GLU A 576 5.24 35.39 -17.65
N GLN A 577 5.92 36.30 -16.95
CA GLN A 577 6.63 35.96 -15.70
C GLN A 577 5.70 35.34 -14.65
N LEU A 578 6.05 34.14 -14.20
CA LEU A 578 5.32 33.43 -13.15
C LEU A 578 5.82 33.88 -11.77
N LYS A 579 4.88 34.04 -10.83
CA LYS A 579 5.19 34.19 -9.40
C LYS A 579 4.69 32.94 -8.70
N VAL A 580 5.61 32.20 -8.09
CA VAL A 580 5.32 30.93 -7.41
C VAL A 580 5.87 31.02 -6.00
N LYS A 581 5.16 30.44 -5.03
CA LYS A 581 5.71 30.24 -3.68
C LYS A 581 6.96 29.34 -3.74
N ARG A 582 7.77 29.42 -2.69
CA ARG A 582 8.82 28.44 -2.41
C ARG A 582 8.23 27.04 -2.26
N GLY A 583 8.89 26.05 -2.87
CA GLY A 583 8.58 24.64 -2.62
C GLY A 583 8.88 23.71 -3.79
N ILE A 584 8.40 22.48 -3.65
CA ILE A 584 8.65 21.40 -4.61
C ILE A 584 7.41 21.19 -5.50
N TYR A 585 7.63 21.21 -6.81
CA TYR A 585 6.59 21.19 -7.84
C TYR A 585 6.88 20.16 -8.93
N ASN A 586 5.85 19.74 -9.66
CA ASN A 586 6.02 19.12 -10.97
C ASN A 586 5.80 20.20 -12.04
N ILE A 587 6.64 20.23 -13.07
CA ILE A 587 6.58 21.25 -14.12
C ILE A 587 6.38 20.54 -15.46
N GLU A 588 5.34 20.90 -16.19
CA GLU A 588 5.16 20.48 -17.57
C GLU A 588 5.49 21.64 -18.52
N ILE A 589 6.25 21.34 -19.55
CA ILE A 589 6.70 22.29 -20.56
C ILE A 589 6.35 21.71 -21.93
N THR A 590 5.65 22.48 -22.75
CA THR A 590 5.27 22.12 -24.12
C THR A 590 5.82 23.18 -25.06
N PRO A 591 6.96 22.93 -25.74
CA PRO A 591 7.48 23.81 -26.78
C PRO A 591 6.46 24.01 -27.91
N GLU A 592 6.38 25.23 -28.45
CA GLU A 592 5.56 25.54 -29.63
C GLU A 592 6.26 25.14 -30.95
N SER A 593 7.56 24.82 -30.91
CA SER A 593 8.36 24.37 -32.05
C SER A 593 9.55 23.49 -31.62
N GLY A 594 10.12 22.74 -32.58
CA GLY A 594 11.19 21.77 -32.35
C GLY A 594 10.70 20.31 -32.34
N LYS A 595 11.59 19.37 -32.02
CA LYS A 595 11.28 17.92 -32.01
C LYS A 595 10.76 17.40 -30.65
N ILE A 596 11.02 18.13 -29.57
CA ILE A 596 10.55 17.78 -28.23
C ILE A 596 9.10 18.26 -28.06
N LYS A 597 8.17 17.32 -27.91
CA LYS A 597 6.73 17.58 -27.75
C LYS A 597 6.38 18.05 -26.35
N LYS A 598 7.01 17.44 -25.34
CA LYS A 598 6.75 17.69 -23.93
C LYS A 598 7.98 17.38 -23.09
N ILE A 599 8.20 18.16 -22.04
CA ILE A 599 9.13 17.87 -20.94
C ILE A 599 8.30 17.89 -19.65
N LYS A 600 8.43 16.84 -18.83
CA LYS A 600 7.82 16.73 -17.50
C LYS A 600 8.93 16.63 -16.46
N ILE A 601 9.16 17.68 -15.69
CA ILE A 601 10.14 17.73 -14.60
C ILE A 601 9.43 17.31 -13.31
N GLU A 602 10.00 16.34 -12.59
CA GLU A 602 9.45 15.82 -11.34
C GLU A 602 10.27 16.30 -10.13
N LYS A 603 9.56 16.76 -9.10
CA LYS A 603 10.12 17.31 -7.84
C LYS A 603 11.10 18.49 -8.03
N ALA A 604 10.75 19.44 -8.90
CA ALA A 604 11.48 20.69 -9.09
C ALA A 604 11.42 21.59 -7.83
N ASP A 605 12.57 21.87 -7.22
CA ASP A 605 12.77 22.65 -5.99
C ASP A 605 12.98 24.14 -6.30
N ILE A 606 11.89 24.91 -6.19
CA ILE A 606 11.83 26.34 -6.45
C ILE A 606 12.19 27.11 -5.16
N LYS A 607 13.49 27.43 -5.02
CA LYS A 607 14.11 28.07 -3.85
C LYS A 607 14.87 29.38 -4.13
N LYS A 608 14.75 29.92 -5.34
CA LYS A 608 15.35 31.17 -5.82
C LYS A 608 14.54 31.72 -6.99
N ASN A 609 14.73 33.00 -7.32
CA ASN A 609 14.30 33.54 -8.63
C ASN A 609 15.06 32.82 -9.75
N LEU A 610 14.35 32.46 -10.82
CA LEU A 610 14.92 31.75 -11.99
C LEU A 610 14.89 32.65 -13.23
N GLN A 611 16.03 32.80 -13.89
CA GLN A 611 16.19 33.60 -15.13
C GLN A 611 15.87 32.81 -16.42
N HIS A 612 15.58 31.52 -16.24
CA HIS A 612 15.06 30.53 -17.17
C HIS A 612 14.81 29.24 -16.36
N LEU A 613 13.91 28.37 -16.80
CA LEU A 613 13.68 27.05 -16.16
C LEU A 613 14.76 26.03 -16.54
N LEU A 614 15.13 26.02 -17.82
CA LEU A 614 16.18 25.23 -18.44
C LEU A 614 16.56 25.89 -19.76
N LYS A 615 17.72 25.53 -20.32
CA LYS A 615 18.06 25.81 -21.72
C LYS A 615 17.82 24.55 -22.55
N LEU A 616 17.35 24.72 -23.78
CA LEU A 616 17.11 23.67 -24.77
C LEU A 616 17.65 24.16 -26.11
N ASP A 617 18.61 23.45 -26.67
CA ASP A 617 19.22 23.77 -27.96
C ASP A 617 18.88 22.67 -28.97
N ASN A 618 18.23 23.02 -30.08
CA ASN A 618 18.19 22.14 -31.25
C ASN A 618 19.56 22.33 -31.93
N VAL A 619 20.45 21.35 -31.77
CA VAL A 619 21.86 21.51 -32.16
C VAL A 619 21.94 21.64 -33.68
N PRO A 620 22.50 22.75 -34.21
CA PRO A 620 22.55 23.00 -35.63
C PRO A 620 23.46 21.96 -36.31
N LYS A 621 23.12 21.57 -37.54
CA LYS A 621 23.77 20.44 -38.22
C LYS A 621 25.28 20.63 -38.29
N GLU A 622 25.74 21.84 -38.55
CA GLU A 622 27.15 22.24 -38.65
C GLU A 622 27.99 21.90 -37.40
N LYS A 623 27.38 21.68 -36.23
CA LYS A 623 28.07 21.27 -34.99
C LYS A 623 28.16 19.77 -34.79
N ILE A 624 27.29 18.98 -35.42
CA ILE A 624 27.40 17.53 -35.54
C ILE A 624 27.00 17.16 -36.99
N PRO A 625 27.88 17.37 -38.00
CA PRO A 625 27.52 17.49 -39.43
C PRO A 625 26.77 16.32 -40.06
N ASN A 626 26.69 15.21 -39.34
CA ASN A 626 26.19 13.94 -39.81
C ASN A 626 24.98 13.43 -38.99
N ALA A 627 24.66 14.06 -37.86
CA ALA A 627 23.49 13.69 -37.07
C ALA A 627 22.19 13.98 -37.86
N VAL A 628 21.28 13.01 -37.88
CA VAL A 628 19.92 13.18 -38.46
C VAL A 628 19.07 14.07 -37.54
N SER A 629 19.38 14.02 -36.25
CA SER A 629 18.80 14.84 -35.19
C SER A 629 19.86 15.05 -34.13
N ALA A 630 19.93 16.24 -33.55
CA ALA A 630 20.67 16.45 -32.32
C ALA A 630 20.02 17.54 -31.48
N PHE A 631 20.06 17.36 -30.17
CA PHE A 631 19.53 18.31 -29.19
C PHE A 631 20.33 18.25 -27.91
N ALA A 632 20.45 19.39 -27.24
CA ALA A 632 21.12 19.53 -25.97
C ALA A 632 20.19 20.18 -24.96
N ILE A 633 20.37 19.83 -23.69
CA ILE A 633 19.59 20.39 -22.59
C ILE A 633 20.56 20.79 -21.47
N ASP A 634 20.38 21.98 -20.93
CA ASP A 634 21.10 22.47 -19.76
C ASP A 634 20.07 22.89 -18.72
N PRO A 635 19.77 22.01 -17.75
CA PRO A 635 18.80 22.27 -16.71
C PRO A 635 19.47 22.78 -15.41
N THR A 636 20.75 23.18 -15.44
CA THR A 636 21.59 23.40 -14.24
C THR A 636 21.14 24.53 -13.31
N GLU A 637 20.29 25.45 -13.79
CA GLU A 637 19.64 26.46 -12.94
C GLU A 637 18.63 25.85 -11.96
N LEU A 638 18.07 24.68 -12.27
CA LEU A 638 16.97 24.05 -11.52
C LEU A 638 17.45 22.77 -10.81
N VAL A 639 16.99 22.56 -9.57
CA VAL A 639 17.20 21.31 -8.83
C VAL A 639 15.93 20.48 -8.91
N PHE A 640 16.03 19.22 -9.34
CA PHE A 640 14.91 18.30 -9.54
C PHE A 640 15.40 16.85 -9.42
N ASP A 641 14.48 15.89 -9.36
CA ASP A 641 14.77 14.46 -9.18
C ASP A 641 15.07 13.78 -10.52
N LYS A 642 14.18 13.96 -11.50
CA LYS A 642 14.34 13.57 -12.90
C LYS A 642 13.41 14.38 -13.79
N ALA A 643 13.72 14.47 -15.08
CA ALA A 643 12.77 14.94 -16.08
C ALA A 643 12.55 13.88 -17.17
N ILE A 644 11.35 13.86 -17.75
CA ILE A 644 10.92 12.92 -18.78
C ILE A 644 10.56 13.75 -20.02
N MET A 645 11.25 13.51 -21.13
CA MET A 645 11.02 14.17 -22.41
C MET A 645 10.27 13.22 -23.37
N THR A 646 9.31 13.75 -24.12
CA THR A 646 8.61 13.05 -25.22
C THR A 646 9.07 13.66 -26.55
N ILE A 647 9.58 12.82 -27.44
CA ILE A 647 10.34 13.23 -28.64
C ILE A 647 9.92 12.36 -29.82
N THR A 648 9.73 12.93 -31.00
CA THR A 648 9.51 12.15 -32.23
C THR A 648 10.84 11.78 -32.88
N ALA A 649 11.10 10.48 -33.07
CA ALA A 649 12.34 9.96 -33.63
C ALA A 649 12.53 10.36 -35.10
N SER A 650 13.77 10.73 -35.47
CA SER A 650 14.15 11.04 -36.86
C SER A 650 15.10 10.00 -37.47
N ALA A 651 15.82 9.23 -36.64
CA ALA A 651 16.56 8.05 -37.05
C ALA A 651 16.26 6.85 -36.13
N ASP A 652 16.92 5.74 -36.41
CA ASP A 652 16.75 4.39 -35.86
C ASP A 652 17.68 4.08 -34.67
N THR A 653 18.63 4.95 -34.34
CA THR A 653 19.47 4.81 -33.12
C THR A 653 19.58 6.11 -32.33
N LEU A 654 19.64 6.02 -30.99
CA LEU A 654 19.82 7.15 -30.07
C LEU A 654 21.18 7.10 -29.37
N TRP A 655 21.89 8.23 -29.38
CA TRP A 655 23.21 8.43 -28.81
C TRP A 655 23.20 9.54 -27.75
N LYS A 656 23.98 9.36 -26.69
CA LYS A 656 24.17 10.30 -25.58
C LYS A 656 25.65 10.69 -25.48
N CYS A 657 25.94 11.97 -25.26
CA CYS A 657 27.26 12.45 -24.87
C CYS A 657 27.21 12.97 -23.44
N GLN A 658 27.88 12.28 -22.50
CA GLN A 658 27.88 12.67 -21.09
C GLN A 658 28.72 13.94 -20.82
N ASN A 659 29.71 14.24 -21.67
CA ASN A 659 30.60 15.40 -21.51
C ASN A 659 30.33 16.46 -22.59
N TRP A 660 29.06 16.80 -22.82
CA TRP A 660 28.66 17.83 -23.78
C TRP A 660 28.78 19.23 -23.19
N ASN A 661 29.41 20.15 -23.93
CA ASN A 661 29.50 21.57 -23.59
C ASN A 661 28.37 22.32 -24.31
N PHE A 662 27.44 22.88 -23.53
CA PHE A 662 26.26 23.58 -24.07
C PHE A 662 26.61 24.90 -24.78
N GLU A 663 27.61 25.64 -24.30
CA GLU A 663 28.00 26.94 -24.88
C GLU A 663 28.75 26.76 -26.21
N THR A 664 29.69 25.81 -26.29
CA THR A 664 30.41 25.54 -27.53
C THR A 664 29.65 24.61 -28.48
N ARG A 665 28.59 23.94 -28.01
CA ARG A 665 27.84 22.89 -28.73
C ARG A 665 28.74 21.73 -29.17
N GLU A 666 29.61 21.24 -28.29
CA GLU A 666 30.59 20.20 -28.62
C GLU A 666 30.62 19.06 -27.59
N CYS A 667 30.72 17.83 -28.07
CA CYS A 667 30.95 16.66 -27.23
C CYS A 667 32.45 16.56 -26.91
N THR A 668 32.84 16.79 -25.65
CA THR A 668 34.24 16.69 -25.18
C THR A 668 34.60 15.28 -24.67
N GLY A 669 33.66 14.33 -24.80
CA GLY A 669 33.83 12.92 -24.45
C GLY A 669 33.54 12.00 -25.64
N SER A 670 33.05 10.79 -25.36
CA SER A 670 32.55 9.87 -26.38
C SER A 670 31.02 9.89 -26.47
N TRP A 671 30.50 9.67 -27.67
CA TRP A 671 29.10 9.32 -27.88
C TRP A 671 28.87 7.84 -27.53
N GLN A 672 27.79 7.56 -26.81
CA GLN A 672 27.39 6.20 -26.42
C GLN A 672 25.97 5.91 -26.89
N LYS A 673 25.75 4.75 -27.53
CA LYS A 673 24.40 4.30 -27.91
C LYS A 673 23.61 3.98 -26.63
N ILE A 674 22.39 4.47 -26.53
CA ILE A 674 21.50 4.24 -25.38
C ILE A 674 20.15 3.63 -25.74
N ALA A 675 19.71 3.71 -27.00
CA ALA A 675 18.50 3.04 -27.48
C ALA A 675 18.55 2.77 -29.00
N ASP A 676 17.70 1.85 -29.43
CA ASP A 676 17.19 1.76 -30.80
C ASP A 676 15.82 2.44 -30.87
N LEU A 677 15.48 3.00 -32.04
CA LEU A 677 14.30 3.84 -32.26
C LEU A 677 13.56 3.42 -33.55
N ILE A 678 12.29 3.83 -33.68
CA ILE A 678 11.51 3.69 -34.92
C ILE A 678 11.26 5.11 -35.47
N PRO A 679 11.83 5.49 -36.63
CA PRO A 679 11.65 6.82 -37.22
C PRO A 679 10.17 7.18 -37.42
N GLY A 680 9.76 8.35 -36.92
CA GLY A 680 8.37 8.83 -36.95
C GLY A 680 7.54 8.51 -35.71
N GLU A 681 7.95 7.55 -34.86
CA GLU A 681 7.28 7.26 -33.59
C GLU A 681 7.74 8.19 -32.46
N GLU A 682 6.93 8.28 -31.39
CA GLU A 682 7.30 9.02 -30.18
C GLU A 682 7.98 8.12 -29.15
N TYR A 683 9.19 8.50 -28.72
CA TYR A 683 9.91 7.86 -27.63
C TYR A 683 9.94 8.74 -26.38
N THR A 684 10.25 8.12 -25.24
CA THR A 684 10.50 8.86 -23.99
C THR A 684 11.94 8.73 -23.53
N LEU A 685 12.49 9.82 -23.02
CA LEU A 685 13.88 9.93 -22.57
C LEU A 685 13.89 10.52 -21.15
N ILE A 686 14.44 9.77 -20.20
CA ILE A 686 14.62 10.23 -18.82
C ILE A 686 15.99 10.90 -18.70
N ILE A 687 16.05 12.06 -18.07
CA ILE A 687 17.27 12.84 -17.83
C ILE A 687 17.41 13.29 -16.37
N THR A 688 18.65 13.48 -15.93
CA THR A 688 19.03 14.07 -14.63
C THR A 688 19.59 15.50 -14.80
N PRO A 689 19.88 16.26 -13.72
CA PRO A 689 20.50 17.58 -13.82
C PRO A 689 21.86 17.63 -14.54
N GLU A 690 22.55 16.48 -14.65
CA GLU A 690 23.88 16.33 -15.24
C GLU A 690 23.87 15.92 -16.72
N ASP A 691 22.70 15.69 -17.33
CA ASP A 691 22.57 15.11 -18.67
C ASP A 691 22.58 16.16 -19.79
N PRO A 692 23.59 16.21 -20.69
CA PRO A 692 23.84 17.46 -21.43
C PRO A 692 23.62 17.41 -22.96
N GLY A 693 23.74 16.27 -23.66
CA GLY A 693 23.62 16.24 -25.14
C GLY A 693 23.28 14.88 -25.76
N PHE A 694 22.46 14.92 -26.82
CA PHE A 694 21.88 13.76 -27.51
C PHE A 694 21.91 13.90 -29.04
N ALA A 695 22.03 12.78 -29.75
CA ALA A 695 22.03 12.71 -31.22
C ALA A 695 21.39 11.40 -31.74
N GLU A 696 20.85 11.42 -32.96
CA GLU A 696 20.22 10.26 -33.62
C GLU A 696 20.98 9.88 -34.90
N GLY A 697 21.27 8.58 -35.11
CA GLY A 697 22.39 8.19 -35.98
C GLY A 697 22.37 6.84 -36.73
N ILE A 698 23.50 6.58 -37.42
CA ILE A 698 23.78 5.64 -38.54
C ILE A 698 22.62 4.80 -39.07
N LYS A 699 22.24 5.05 -40.32
CA LYS A 699 21.14 4.37 -41.01
C LYS A 699 21.63 3.60 -42.23
N VAL A 700 21.27 2.32 -42.32
CA VAL A 700 21.20 1.59 -43.60
C VAL A 700 19.82 1.86 -44.19
N ILE A 701 19.77 2.37 -45.42
CA ILE A 701 18.55 2.93 -46.01
C ILE A 701 17.65 1.83 -46.59
N ASN A 702 18.23 0.83 -47.26
CA ASN A 702 17.53 -0.33 -47.80
C ASN A 702 17.98 -1.64 -47.13
N VAL A 703 17.64 -1.78 -45.84
CA VAL A 703 18.00 -2.93 -44.98
C VAL A 703 17.64 -4.29 -45.60
N GLN A 704 16.58 -4.37 -46.42
CA GLN A 704 16.23 -5.55 -47.22
C GLN A 704 16.20 -5.19 -48.71
N SER A 705 16.63 -6.10 -49.59
CA SER A 705 16.58 -5.97 -51.06
C SER A 705 16.23 -7.30 -51.74
N TYR A 706 15.80 -7.25 -53.00
CA TYR A 706 15.44 -8.43 -53.82
C TYR A 706 16.13 -8.40 -55.20
N PRO A 707 17.47 -8.55 -55.27
CA PRO A 707 18.23 -8.51 -56.51
C PRO A 707 18.09 -9.83 -57.31
N THR A 708 18.29 -9.75 -58.62
CA THR A 708 18.41 -10.94 -59.48
C THR A 708 19.83 -11.50 -59.44
N VAL A 709 19.98 -12.83 -59.42
CA VAL A 709 21.30 -13.47 -59.58
C VAL A 709 21.95 -13.07 -60.91
N GLY A 710 23.23 -12.70 -60.85
CA GLY A 710 23.99 -12.10 -61.96
C GLY A 710 23.90 -10.57 -62.04
N GLY A 711 22.94 -9.95 -61.35
CA GLY A 711 22.78 -8.50 -61.24
C GLY A 711 23.54 -7.87 -60.07
N ASN A 712 23.41 -6.55 -59.93
CA ASN A 712 24.00 -5.80 -58.82
C ASN A 712 23.01 -5.65 -57.67
N TRP A 713 23.47 -5.89 -56.45
CA TRP A 713 22.89 -5.39 -55.22
C TRP A 713 23.60 -4.06 -54.86
N THR A 714 22.82 -3.04 -54.55
CA THR A 714 23.31 -1.76 -54.04
C THR A 714 22.73 -1.53 -52.66
N VAL A 715 23.57 -1.25 -51.66
CA VAL A 715 23.15 -0.88 -50.31
C VAL A 715 23.47 0.59 -50.06
N ALA A 716 22.43 1.39 -49.90
CA ALA A 716 22.53 2.80 -49.53
C ALA A 716 22.60 2.95 -48.01
N PHE A 717 23.48 3.83 -47.50
CA PHE A 717 23.65 4.08 -46.07
C PHE A 717 24.15 5.52 -45.80
N THR A 718 24.10 5.97 -44.54
CA THR A 718 24.65 7.28 -44.11
C THR A 718 25.40 7.17 -42.78
N THR A 719 26.67 7.59 -42.78
CA THR A 719 27.61 7.49 -41.63
C THR A 719 27.65 8.73 -40.75
N ILE A 720 28.21 8.63 -39.53
CA ILE A 720 28.32 9.78 -38.59
C ILE A 720 29.75 10.17 -38.20
N GLY A 721 30.28 11.17 -38.91
CA GLY A 721 31.55 11.82 -38.65
C GLY A 721 32.67 11.29 -39.55
N THR A 722 33.91 11.49 -39.12
CA THR A 722 35.08 10.85 -39.74
C THR A 722 35.54 9.70 -38.84
N ALA A 723 35.43 8.46 -39.33
CA ALA A 723 35.88 7.26 -38.61
C ALA A 723 36.26 6.15 -39.59
N ASN A 724 36.90 5.08 -39.10
CA ASN A 724 37.16 3.91 -39.95
C ASN A 724 35.83 3.21 -40.29
N LEU A 725 35.60 2.96 -41.59
CA LEU A 725 34.53 2.11 -42.09
C LEU A 725 35.08 0.72 -42.41
N THR A 726 34.41 -0.31 -41.94
CA THR A 726 34.62 -1.71 -42.33
C THR A 726 33.30 -2.30 -42.80
N ILE A 727 33.28 -2.97 -43.95
CA ILE A 727 32.11 -3.69 -44.46
C ILE A 727 32.54 -5.15 -44.61
N THR A 728 31.71 -6.10 -44.16
CA THR A 728 32.07 -7.52 -44.05
C THR A 728 30.87 -8.40 -44.40
N ALA A 729 31.02 -9.38 -45.29
CA ALA A 729 29.99 -10.41 -45.50
C ALA A 729 29.84 -11.29 -44.26
N SER A 730 28.59 -11.55 -43.85
CA SER A 730 28.25 -12.10 -42.54
C SER A 730 27.15 -13.17 -42.61
N ASN A 731 26.86 -13.82 -41.49
CA ASN A 731 25.78 -14.80 -41.34
C ASN A 731 25.79 -15.94 -42.39
N GLY A 732 26.98 -16.38 -42.81
CA GLY A 732 27.17 -17.47 -43.76
C GLY A 732 27.53 -17.03 -45.18
N THR A 733 27.21 -15.80 -45.57
CA THR A 733 27.54 -15.23 -46.89
C THR A 733 29.07 -15.13 -47.08
N THR A 734 29.57 -15.57 -48.23
CA THR A 734 30.96 -15.38 -48.67
C THR A 734 31.07 -14.25 -49.71
N TRP A 735 32.22 -13.59 -49.82
CA TRP A 735 32.40 -12.54 -50.83
C TRP A 735 33.84 -12.23 -51.21
N SER A 736 34.05 -11.72 -52.43
CA SER A 736 35.38 -11.43 -52.98
C SER A 736 35.41 -10.10 -53.74
N ASN A 737 36.59 -9.51 -53.92
CA ASN A 737 36.81 -8.40 -54.85
C ASN A 737 37.60 -8.79 -56.12
N VAL A 738 37.90 -10.08 -56.33
CA VAL A 738 38.71 -10.55 -57.47
C VAL A 738 38.01 -11.58 -58.37
N ASN A 739 37.50 -12.68 -57.82
CA ASN A 739 36.86 -13.79 -58.54
C ASN A 739 35.32 -13.72 -58.44
N GLU A 740 34.64 -14.59 -59.18
CA GLU A 740 33.17 -14.74 -59.17
C GLU A 740 32.79 -16.17 -58.77
N GLU A 741 33.43 -16.66 -57.70
CA GLU A 741 33.31 -18.02 -57.17
C GLU A 741 32.66 -18.06 -55.77
N GLU A 742 32.38 -16.88 -55.19
CA GLU A 742 31.76 -16.66 -53.87
C GLU A 742 30.31 -16.14 -54.05
N ASP A 743 29.50 -16.04 -52.98
CA ASP A 743 28.10 -15.58 -53.08
C ASP A 743 27.96 -14.17 -53.68
N LEU A 744 28.85 -13.27 -53.26
CA LEU A 744 28.90 -11.88 -53.69
C LEU A 744 30.28 -11.51 -54.24
N LYS A 745 30.30 -10.59 -55.21
CA LYS A 745 31.52 -9.90 -55.63
C LYS A 745 31.41 -8.40 -55.36
N PHE A 746 32.20 -7.89 -54.43
CA PHE A 746 32.31 -6.46 -54.17
C PHE A 746 32.85 -5.74 -55.40
N LEU A 747 32.16 -4.67 -55.83
CA LEU A 747 32.53 -3.87 -57.00
C LEU A 747 33.13 -2.53 -56.58
N GLU A 748 32.38 -1.76 -55.80
CA GLU A 748 32.72 -0.38 -55.45
C GLU A 748 31.99 0.10 -54.21
N ILE A 749 32.51 1.19 -53.64
CA ILE A 749 31.83 2.02 -52.65
C ILE A 749 31.86 3.47 -53.13
N ARG A 750 30.76 4.19 -52.93
CA ARG A 750 30.63 5.61 -53.27
C ARG A 750 30.22 6.46 -52.09
N CYS A 751 30.51 7.76 -52.19
CA CYS A 751 29.82 8.84 -51.51
C CYS A 751 29.13 9.67 -52.59
N GLY A 752 27.80 9.59 -52.68
CA GLY A 752 27.05 10.09 -53.83
C GLY A 752 27.55 9.48 -55.14
N GLU A 753 28.11 10.34 -56.00
CA GLU A 753 28.74 9.94 -57.27
C GLU A 753 30.26 9.74 -57.19
N GLU A 754 30.93 10.11 -56.09
CA GLU A 754 32.37 9.92 -55.93
C GLU A 754 32.70 8.48 -55.49
N ILE A 755 33.50 7.77 -56.28
CA ILE A 755 33.99 6.41 -55.95
C ILE A 755 35.13 6.51 -54.93
N ILE A 756 34.95 5.87 -53.78
CA ILE A 756 35.87 5.94 -52.64
C ILE A 756 36.89 4.78 -52.70
N ASN A 757 38.18 5.11 -52.56
CA ASN A 757 39.24 4.12 -52.49
C ASN A 757 39.16 3.29 -51.20
N TYR A 758 39.38 1.99 -51.30
CA TYR A 758 39.33 1.04 -50.19
C TYR A 758 40.57 0.15 -50.11
N THR A 759 40.76 -0.48 -48.96
CA THR A 759 41.71 -1.57 -48.74
C THR A 759 40.94 -2.86 -48.51
N TRP A 760 41.24 -3.94 -49.24
CA TRP A 760 40.71 -5.27 -48.91
C TRP A 760 41.53 -5.89 -47.79
N ILE A 761 40.87 -6.46 -46.78
CA ILE A 761 41.51 -7.16 -45.66
C ILE A 761 40.96 -8.58 -45.54
N GLY A 762 41.76 -9.50 -45.01
CA GLY A 762 41.49 -10.94 -45.04
C GLY A 762 42.12 -11.64 -46.24
N ASN A 763 42.18 -12.97 -46.19
CA ASN A 763 42.87 -13.80 -47.18
C ASN A 763 42.21 -15.16 -47.47
N ASN A 764 41.13 -15.50 -46.76
CA ASN A 764 40.32 -16.69 -47.01
C ASN A 764 38.87 -16.22 -47.16
N CYS A 765 38.51 -15.84 -48.38
CA CYS A 765 37.21 -15.22 -48.65
C CYS A 765 36.06 -16.23 -48.79
N SER A 766 36.39 -17.53 -48.93
CA SER A 766 35.44 -18.66 -49.00
C SER A 766 34.89 -19.10 -47.64
N ILE A 767 34.98 -18.21 -46.63
CA ILE A 767 34.27 -18.31 -45.36
C ILE A 767 33.68 -16.94 -45.01
N SER A 768 32.48 -16.95 -44.44
CA SER A 768 31.84 -15.74 -43.92
C SER A 768 32.73 -15.08 -42.85
N GLU A 769 32.73 -13.75 -42.81
CA GLU A 769 33.62 -12.91 -41.98
C GLU A 769 35.14 -13.10 -42.22
N GLY A 770 35.56 -13.88 -43.24
CA GLY A 770 36.96 -14.12 -43.58
C GLY A 770 37.65 -13.02 -44.40
N CYS A 771 36.87 -12.11 -45.00
CA CYS A 771 37.33 -10.97 -45.79
C CYS A 771 36.43 -9.74 -45.61
N SER A 772 37.00 -8.53 -45.68
CA SER A 772 36.29 -7.25 -45.49
C SER A 772 36.83 -6.13 -46.39
N VAL A 773 35.98 -5.15 -46.67
CA VAL A 773 36.35 -3.83 -47.22
C VAL A 773 36.66 -2.90 -46.06
N PHE A 774 37.83 -2.26 -46.05
CA PHE A 774 38.26 -1.32 -45.01
C PHE A 774 38.65 0.04 -45.60
N ILE A 775 38.16 1.12 -44.99
CA ILE A 775 38.47 2.50 -45.40
C ILE A 775 38.80 3.31 -44.14
N PRO A 776 40.06 3.75 -43.97
CA PRO A 776 40.46 4.54 -42.81
C PRO A 776 39.95 5.97 -42.94
N ASN A 777 39.47 6.56 -41.84
CA ASN A 777 38.94 7.93 -41.80
C ASN A 777 37.88 8.21 -42.90
N TYR A 778 36.99 7.25 -43.14
CA TYR A 778 35.83 7.45 -44.02
C TYR A 778 34.94 8.56 -43.46
N SER A 779 34.46 9.40 -44.37
CA SER A 779 33.47 10.44 -44.13
C SER A 779 32.65 10.62 -45.41
N CYS A 780 31.34 10.83 -45.29
CA CYS A 780 30.44 11.11 -46.40
C CYS A 780 29.40 12.14 -45.94
N GLU A 781 29.85 13.38 -45.76
CA GLU A 781 29.03 14.44 -45.17
C GLU A 781 28.05 15.04 -46.19
N ASN A 782 26.75 14.95 -45.86
CA ASN A 782 25.61 15.47 -46.62
C ASN A 782 25.20 14.71 -47.89
N GLU A 783 25.91 13.64 -48.26
CA GLU A 783 25.52 12.75 -49.36
C GLU A 783 25.17 11.34 -48.87
N THR A 784 24.59 10.52 -49.75
CA THR A 784 24.28 9.11 -49.45
C THR A 784 25.45 8.24 -49.85
N SER A 785 25.92 7.39 -48.95
CA SER A 785 26.92 6.37 -49.25
C SER A 785 26.27 5.19 -49.97
N TYR A 786 26.97 4.57 -50.92
CA TYR A 786 26.50 3.36 -51.61
C TYR A 786 27.59 2.29 -51.59
N GLU A 787 27.29 1.12 -51.03
CA GLU A 787 28.02 -0.13 -51.27
C GLU A 787 27.39 -0.81 -52.49
N ILE A 788 28.20 -1.41 -53.37
CA ILE A 788 27.71 -2.12 -54.55
C ILE A 788 28.47 -3.45 -54.71
N SER A 789 27.71 -4.55 -54.68
CA SER A 789 28.18 -5.92 -54.90
C SER A 789 27.36 -6.62 -55.99
N LYS A 790 28.02 -7.36 -56.88
CA LYS A 790 27.36 -8.29 -57.81
C LYS A 790 26.92 -9.55 -57.05
N VAL A 791 25.71 -10.02 -57.31
CA VAL A 791 25.17 -11.25 -56.71
C VAL A 791 25.39 -12.45 -57.63
N LEU A 792 25.87 -13.56 -57.08
CA LEU A 792 26.34 -14.72 -57.86
C LEU A 792 25.60 -16.03 -57.50
N THR A 793 25.06 -16.14 -56.29
CA THR A 793 24.27 -17.29 -55.81
C THR A 793 22.83 -16.91 -55.47
N THR A 794 21.94 -17.90 -55.41
CA THR A 794 20.53 -17.74 -55.00
C THR A 794 20.37 -17.90 -53.49
N GLY A 795 19.53 -17.08 -52.85
CA GLY A 795 19.18 -17.20 -51.43
C GLY A 795 19.38 -15.91 -50.65
N ALA A 796 19.48 -16.03 -49.32
CA ALA A 796 19.69 -14.90 -48.44
C ALA A 796 21.17 -14.51 -48.35
N HIS A 797 21.47 -13.22 -48.50
CA HIS A 797 22.82 -12.69 -48.31
C HIS A 797 22.83 -11.55 -47.30
N HIS A 798 23.89 -11.47 -46.50
CA HIS A 798 24.00 -10.49 -45.42
C HIS A 798 25.38 -9.82 -45.43
N ILE A 799 25.39 -8.49 -45.27
CA ILE A 799 26.61 -7.71 -45.04
C ILE A 799 26.45 -6.86 -43.77
N LYS A 800 27.55 -6.77 -43.01
CA LYS A 800 27.69 -6.00 -41.77
C LYS A 800 28.51 -4.75 -42.05
N PHE A 801 28.01 -3.59 -41.63
CA PHE A 801 28.71 -2.31 -41.63
C PHE A 801 29.18 -1.99 -40.21
N GLU A 802 30.47 -1.71 -40.05
CA GLU A 802 31.11 -1.32 -38.79
C GLU A 802 31.81 0.02 -38.97
N PHE A 803 31.28 1.07 -38.34
CA PHE A 803 31.74 2.44 -38.53
C PHE A 803 31.90 3.16 -37.20
N GLY A 804 33.12 3.54 -36.83
CA GLY A 804 33.36 4.28 -35.57
C GLY A 804 32.90 3.57 -34.29
N GLY A 805 32.81 2.23 -34.30
CA GLY A 805 32.26 1.42 -33.20
C GLY A 805 30.74 1.21 -33.24
N GLN A 806 30.05 1.78 -34.22
CA GLN A 806 28.64 1.52 -34.52
C GLN A 806 28.52 0.31 -35.46
N THR A 807 27.45 -0.48 -35.35
CA THR A 807 27.21 -1.66 -36.22
C THR A 807 25.81 -1.62 -36.80
N ALA A 808 25.69 -1.83 -38.10
CA ALA A 808 24.43 -1.95 -38.84
C ALA A 808 24.53 -3.10 -39.87
N TYR A 809 23.40 -3.53 -40.43
CA TYR A 809 23.35 -4.65 -41.36
C TYR A 809 22.48 -4.32 -42.59
N ALA A 810 22.81 -4.94 -43.71
CA ALA A 810 21.94 -5.03 -44.88
C ALA A 810 21.78 -6.49 -45.31
N HIS A 811 20.63 -6.77 -45.90
CA HIS A 811 20.19 -8.11 -46.25
C HIS A 811 19.60 -8.11 -47.67
N ASN A 812 19.71 -9.24 -48.36
CA ASN A 812 18.96 -9.47 -49.59
C ASN A 812 18.34 -10.87 -49.61
N TRP A 813 17.40 -11.07 -50.53
CA TRP A 813 16.96 -12.39 -50.98
C TRP A 813 17.04 -12.42 -52.50
N ALA A 814 17.98 -13.20 -53.03
CA ALA A 814 18.30 -13.23 -54.45
C ALA A 814 17.70 -14.44 -55.16
N GLU A 815 16.96 -14.17 -56.23
CA GLU A 815 16.30 -15.21 -57.03
C GLU A 815 16.94 -15.33 -58.41
N GLN A 816 16.93 -16.56 -58.95
CA GLN A 816 17.38 -16.79 -60.32
C GLN A 816 16.42 -16.08 -61.27
N GLY A 817 16.95 -15.16 -62.08
CA GLY A 817 16.13 -14.35 -62.97
C GLY A 817 15.29 -15.19 -63.91
N ALA A 818 13.97 -15.06 -63.81
CA ALA A 818 13.06 -15.65 -64.79
C ALA A 818 13.38 -15.09 -66.18
N GLU A 819 13.74 -15.97 -67.11
CA GLU A 819 13.64 -15.63 -68.54
C GLU A 819 12.19 -15.17 -68.80
N SER A 820 12.04 -14.04 -69.48
CA SER A 820 10.79 -13.29 -69.54
C SER A 820 9.65 -14.10 -70.17
N GLY A 821 8.84 -14.76 -69.32
CA GLY A 821 7.78 -15.67 -69.74
C GLY A 821 7.24 -16.63 -68.66
N ALA A 822 7.89 -16.76 -67.49
CA ALA A 822 7.43 -17.64 -66.41
C ALA A 822 6.71 -16.88 -65.28
N GLY A 823 5.38 -17.03 -65.18
CA GLY A 823 4.60 -16.51 -64.06
C GLY A 823 3.08 -16.68 -64.26
N TRP A 824 2.45 -17.60 -63.51
CA TRP A 824 0.99 -17.81 -63.56
C TRP A 824 0.20 -16.94 -62.57
N TRP A 825 0.91 -16.00 -61.94
CA TRP A 825 0.42 -15.12 -60.89
C TRP A 825 0.97 -13.73 -61.16
N ARG A 826 0.17 -12.70 -60.91
CA ARG A 826 0.60 -11.31 -60.96
C ARG A 826 0.04 -10.62 -59.73
N ASP A 827 0.90 -10.11 -58.86
CA ASP A 827 0.44 -9.34 -57.71
C ASP A 827 -0.22 -8.04 -58.21
N SER A 828 -1.49 -7.85 -57.81
CA SER A 828 -2.27 -6.66 -58.10
C SER A 828 -3.00 -6.22 -56.84
N PHE A 829 -2.70 -5.01 -56.37
CA PHE A 829 -3.42 -4.41 -55.25
C PHE A 829 -4.87 -4.13 -55.66
N ALA A 830 -5.81 -4.33 -54.74
CA ALA A 830 -7.25 -4.28 -55.03
C ALA A 830 -7.77 -2.90 -55.49
N ASP A 831 -7.00 -1.83 -55.25
CA ASP A 831 -7.29 -0.49 -55.76
C ASP A 831 -6.00 0.30 -56.09
N GLU A 832 -5.34 -0.12 -57.17
CA GLU A 832 -4.08 0.47 -57.66
C GLU A 832 -4.19 1.98 -58.00
N ASN A 833 -5.41 2.50 -58.21
CA ASN A 833 -5.65 3.90 -58.58
C ASN A 833 -5.58 4.88 -57.40
N ASN A 834 -5.69 4.41 -56.15
CA ASN A 834 -5.62 5.25 -54.94
C ASN A 834 -4.20 5.32 -54.32
N ILE A 835 -3.21 4.64 -54.90
CA ILE A 835 -1.82 4.66 -54.43
C ILE A 835 -1.08 5.89 -54.99
N SER A 836 -1.17 7.01 -54.28
CA SER A 836 -0.62 8.31 -54.72
C SER A 836 0.91 8.45 -54.57
N ALA A 837 1.57 7.57 -53.83
CA ALA A 837 3.03 7.50 -53.68
C ALA A 837 3.48 6.06 -53.36
N LYS A 838 4.73 5.73 -53.68
CA LYS A 838 5.35 4.42 -53.36
C LYS A 838 6.27 4.53 -52.14
N GLU A 839 5.71 4.35 -50.95
CA GLU A 839 6.45 4.06 -49.72
C GLU A 839 5.91 2.77 -49.06
N ASN A 840 6.52 2.33 -47.95
CA ASN A 840 6.29 1.01 -47.35
C ASN A 840 4.83 0.79 -46.92
N ILE A 841 4.13 -0.15 -47.57
CA ILE A 841 2.75 -0.53 -47.23
C ILE A 841 2.75 -1.75 -46.30
N THR A 842 2.39 -1.55 -45.04
CA THR A 842 2.10 -2.65 -44.10
C THR A 842 0.69 -3.20 -44.34
N VAL A 843 0.56 -4.17 -45.24
CA VAL A 843 -0.72 -4.86 -45.52
C VAL A 843 -1.07 -5.85 -44.41
N SER A 844 -2.31 -5.78 -43.91
CA SER A 844 -2.85 -6.73 -42.94
C SER A 844 -3.33 -8.02 -43.62
N SER A 845 -3.37 -9.11 -42.84
CA SER A 845 -3.78 -10.45 -43.32
C SER A 845 -5.18 -10.42 -43.97
N GLY A 846 -5.23 -10.63 -45.28
CA GLY A 846 -6.46 -10.63 -46.09
C GLY A 846 -6.58 -9.45 -47.07
N ALA A 847 -5.70 -8.45 -47.01
CA ALA A 847 -5.70 -7.31 -47.94
C ALA A 847 -5.07 -7.58 -49.31
N VAL A 848 -4.46 -8.76 -49.52
CA VAL A 848 -3.89 -9.22 -50.79
C VAL A 848 -4.65 -10.45 -51.26
N THR A 849 -5.20 -10.38 -52.48
CA THR A 849 -5.92 -11.50 -53.12
C THR A 849 -5.17 -11.96 -54.36
N LEU A 850 -4.70 -13.22 -54.36
CA LEU A 850 -4.01 -13.82 -55.51
C LEU A 850 -4.98 -13.99 -56.70
N ALA A 851 -4.90 -13.07 -57.67
CA ALA A 851 -5.55 -13.23 -58.95
C ALA A 851 -4.74 -14.20 -59.84
N ARG A 852 -5.42 -15.16 -60.47
CA ARG A 852 -4.82 -15.96 -61.56
C ARG A 852 -4.91 -15.15 -62.85
N ASP A 853 -3.78 -14.96 -63.50
CA ASP A 853 -3.71 -14.32 -64.81
C ASP A 853 -3.77 -15.37 -65.93
N CYS A 854 -4.30 -14.97 -67.09
CA CYS A 854 -4.45 -15.79 -68.29
C CYS A 854 -3.71 -15.14 -69.46
N PRO A 855 -2.37 -15.04 -69.44
CA PRO A 855 -1.62 -14.22 -70.40
C PRO A 855 -1.69 -14.73 -71.85
N ASP A 856 -2.05 -15.99 -72.11
CA ASP A 856 -2.36 -16.48 -73.46
C ASP A 856 -3.85 -16.34 -73.85
N GLY A 857 -4.70 -15.81 -72.96
CA GLY A 857 -6.13 -15.55 -73.20
C GLY A 857 -6.98 -16.82 -73.29
N ASN A 858 -7.92 -16.85 -74.24
CA ASN A 858 -8.73 -18.04 -74.53
C ASN A 858 -8.31 -18.68 -75.85
N PHE A 859 -8.05 -19.99 -75.83
CA PHE A 859 -7.80 -20.77 -77.03
C PHE A 859 -9.09 -21.45 -77.49
N VAL A 860 -9.54 -21.15 -78.71
CA VAL A 860 -10.72 -21.80 -79.31
C VAL A 860 -10.40 -22.27 -80.72
N LEU A 861 -10.44 -23.58 -80.96
CA LEU A 861 -10.17 -24.21 -82.26
C LEU A 861 -11.34 -25.12 -82.66
N SER A 862 -12.26 -24.60 -83.47
CA SER A 862 -13.52 -25.28 -83.83
C SER A 862 -13.53 -25.99 -85.19
N SER A 863 -12.49 -25.77 -86.01
CA SER A 863 -12.26 -26.48 -87.28
C SER A 863 -10.81 -26.28 -87.74
N GLY A 864 -10.37 -27.07 -88.73
CA GLY A 864 -9.02 -26.96 -89.29
C GLY A 864 -7.92 -27.47 -88.36
N THR A 865 -6.74 -26.85 -88.41
CA THR A 865 -5.55 -27.32 -87.69
C THR A 865 -4.73 -26.18 -87.10
N ALA A 866 -4.25 -26.36 -85.88
CA ALA A 866 -3.30 -25.46 -85.21
C ALA A 866 -2.01 -26.19 -84.85
N THR A 867 -0.99 -25.46 -84.38
CA THR A 867 0.22 -26.06 -83.78
C THR A 867 0.65 -25.23 -82.58
N LEU A 868 0.96 -25.88 -81.46
CA LEU A 868 1.43 -25.24 -80.24
C LEU A 868 2.69 -25.93 -79.69
N SER A 869 3.44 -25.19 -78.86
CA SER A 869 4.65 -25.64 -78.17
C SER A 869 4.92 -24.80 -76.94
N GLY A 870 5.79 -25.29 -76.05
CA GLY A 870 6.19 -24.62 -74.83
C GLY A 870 5.19 -24.79 -73.69
N GLU A 871 5.26 -23.90 -72.72
CA GLU A 871 4.37 -23.84 -71.57
C GLU A 871 3.38 -22.68 -71.77
N LYS A 872 2.09 -22.95 -71.58
CA LYS A 872 0.99 -22.06 -72.00
C LYS A 872 -0.08 -21.90 -70.94
N TYR A 873 -0.67 -20.71 -70.87
CA TYR A 873 -1.42 -20.20 -69.71
C TYR A 873 -2.73 -19.53 -70.15
N TYR A 874 -3.74 -20.36 -70.42
CA TYR A 874 -5.05 -19.95 -70.93
C TYR A 874 -6.09 -19.80 -69.80
N CYS A 875 -7.20 -19.12 -70.09
CA CYS A 875 -8.42 -19.17 -69.28
C CYS A 875 -9.27 -20.38 -69.73
N ASP A 876 -9.85 -20.32 -70.93
CA ASP A 876 -10.52 -21.45 -71.59
C ASP A 876 -9.64 -22.04 -72.71
N PHE A 877 -9.48 -23.36 -72.73
CA PHE A 877 -8.78 -24.11 -73.78
C PHE A 877 -9.73 -25.12 -74.45
N ASN A 878 -10.36 -24.71 -75.54
CA ASN A 878 -11.50 -25.39 -76.14
C ASN A 878 -11.21 -25.83 -77.60
N ILE A 879 -11.10 -27.13 -77.83
CA ILE A 879 -10.96 -27.71 -79.19
C ILE A 879 -12.26 -28.44 -79.54
N THR A 880 -12.90 -28.08 -80.65
CA THR A 880 -14.24 -28.59 -81.02
C THR A 880 -14.35 -28.90 -82.52
N GLY A 881 -15.47 -29.52 -82.91
CA GLY A 881 -15.63 -30.04 -84.28
C GLY A 881 -14.58 -31.10 -84.61
N THR A 882 -14.21 -31.21 -85.88
CA THR A 882 -13.20 -32.15 -86.40
C THR A 882 -11.77 -31.61 -86.34
N ALA A 883 -11.51 -30.60 -85.51
CA ALA A 883 -10.23 -29.89 -85.51
C ALA A 883 -9.07 -30.75 -84.98
N THR A 884 -7.85 -30.51 -85.49
CA THR A 884 -6.63 -31.19 -85.01
C THR A 884 -5.56 -30.19 -84.59
N LEU A 885 -5.22 -30.19 -83.29
CA LEU A 885 -4.06 -29.47 -82.76
C LEU A 885 -2.81 -30.37 -82.86
N TYR A 886 -1.73 -29.86 -83.42
CA TYR A 886 -0.42 -30.52 -83.41
C TYR A 886 0.48 -29.96 -82.31
N ILE A 887 1.39 -30.78 -81.79
CA ILE A 887 2.53 -30.33 -80.98
C ILE A 887 3.72 -30.10 -81.93
N ALA A 888 4.42 -28.96 -81.80
CA ALA A 888 5.55 -28.67 -82.68
C ALA A 888 6.70 -29.67 -82.51
N SER A 889 7.30 -30.09 -83.62
CA SER A 889 8.31 -31.15 -83.64
C SER A 889 9.51 -30.84 -82.73
N GLY A 890 9.90 -31.81 -81.89
CA GLY A 890 11.01 -31.68 -80.95
C GLY A 890 10.71 -30.86 -79.68
N SER A 891 9.49 -30.33 -79.52
CA SER A 891 9.09 -29.56 -78.34
C SER A 891 8.14 -30.35 -77.42
N THR A 892 8.10 -29.95 -76.15
CA THR A 892 7.02 -30.32 -75.23
C THR A 892 5.94 -29.24 -75.31
N LEU A 893 4.66 -29.64 -75.21
CA LEU A 893 3.54 -28.72 -74.95
C LEU A 893 2.97 -29.01 -73.57
N LYS A 894 2.92 -28.00 -72.71
CA LYS A 894 2.18 -28.02 -71.44
C LYS A 894 1.07 -26.97 -71.51
N ILE A 895 -0.18 -27.41 -71.35
CA ILE A 895 -1.34 -26.52 -71.23
C ILE A 895 -1.70 -26.39 -69.76
N HIS A 896 -1.60 -25.18 -69.24
CA HIS A 896 -2.24 -24.73 -68.01
C HIS A 896 -3.47 -23.92 -68.40
N ALA A 897 -4.65 -24.30 -67.90
CA ALA A 897 -5.89 -23.57 -68.15
C ALA A 897 -6.86 -23.65 -66.96
N ILE A 898 -7.82 -22.72 -66.89
CA ILE A 898 -8.91 -22.76 -65.91
C ILE A 898 -9.96 -23.80 -66.35
N ASN A 899 -10.34 -23.77 -67.63
CA ASN A 899 -11.20 -24.78 -68.25
C ASN A 899 -10.50 -25.44 -69.45
N ILE A 900 -10.66 -26.74 -69.60
CA ILE A 900 -10.21 -27.50 -70.78
C ILE A 900 -11.39 -28.29 -71.33
N TYR A 901 -11.72 -28.10 -72.62
CA TYR A 901 -12.74 -28.89 -73.31
C TYR A 901 -12.20 -29.39 -74.65
N ILE A 902 -12.33 -30.69 -74.88
CA ILE A 902 -12.00 -31.33 -76.16
C ILE A 902 -13.26 -32.08 -76.62
N GLY A 903 -13.82 -31.66 -77.75
CA GLY A 903 -14.99 -32.28 -78.35
C GLY A 903 -14.69 -33.69 -78.89
N PRO A 904 -15.71 -34.55 -79.02
CA PRO A 904 -15.52 -35.98 -79.30
C PRO A 904 -14.85 -36.28 -80.66
N ASP A 905 -15.01 -35.40 -81.65
CA ASP A 905 -14.40 -35.55 -82.99
C ASP A 905 -13.07 -34.80 -83.13
N ALA A 906 -12.65 -34.05 -82.10
CA ALA A 906 -11.43 -33.25 -82.10
C ALA A 906 -10.21 -34.09 -81.69
N LYS A 907 -9.02 -33.64 -82.10
CA LYS A 907 -7.76 -34.40 -81.90
C LYS A 907 -6.61 -33.52 -81.44
N ILE A 908 -5.76 -34.07 -80.58
CA ILE A 908 -4.42 -33.55 -80.32
C ILE A 908 -3.41 -34.59 -80.82
N SER A 909 -2.41 -34.17 -81.58
CA SER A 909 -1.45 -35.04 -82.26
C SER A 909 -0.01 -34.61 -82.00
N GLY A 910 0.68 -35.37 -81.14
CA GLY A 910 2.12 -35.25 -80.95
C GLY A 910 2.89 -36.03 -82.03
N TYR A 911 3.58 -35.32 -82.93
CA TYR A 911 4.32 -35.99 -84.01
C TYR A 911 5.56 -36.73 -83.50
N GLY A 912 5.47 -38.06 -83.43
CA GLY A 912 6.60 -38.96 -83.72
C GLY A 912 7.61 -39.28 -82.62
N ARG A 913 7.36 -38.97 -81.34
CA ARG A 913 8.22 -39.40 -80.21
C ARG A 913 7.46 -39.81 -78.94
N GLY A 914 6.80 -40.96 -78.99
CA GLY A 914 6.68 -41.79 -77.79
C GLY A 914 8.01 -42.54 -77.58
N TYR A 915 8.45 -42.71 -76.32
CA TYR A 915 9.62 -43.55 -76.04
C TYR A 915 9.26 -45.03 -76.13
N SER A 916 10.01 -45.80 -76.92
CA SER A 916 9.97 -47.26 -76.89
C SER A 916 10.53 -47.76 -75.55
N GLY A 917 9.78 -48.61 -74.85
CA GLY A 917 10.20 -49.19 -73.57
C GLY A 917 11.51 -49.97 -73.67
N GLY A 918 12.34 -49.90 -72.63
CA GLY A 918 13.63 -50.60 -72.57
C GLY A 918 13.45 -52.13 -72.56
N ALA A 919 14.31 -52.85 -73.30
CA ALA A 919 14.24 -54.30 -73.38
C ALA A 919 14.62 -54.96 -72.05
N GLY A 920 13.80 -55.91 -71.58
CA GLY A 920 14.02 -56.64 -70.34
C GLY A 920 15.20 -57.63 -70.43
N GLY A 921 16.36 -57.24 -69.89
CA GLY A 921 17.50 -58.13 -69.66
C GLY A 921 17.20 -59.15 -68.55
N GLN A 922 17.70 -60.38 -68.69
CA GLN A 922 17.34 -61.49 -67.81
C GLN A 922 18.08 -61.51 -66.47
N THR A 923 17.37 -62.01 -65.44
CA THR A 923 17.86 -62.80 -64.31
C THR A 923 19.32 -62.64 -63.86
N SER A 924 19.54 -62.03 -62.70
CA SER A 924 19.94 -62.78 -61.49
C SER A 924 20.08 -61.87 -60.26
N ASN A 925 19.96 -62.47 -59.08
CA ASN A 925 20.03 -61.82 -57.77
C ASN A 925 21.30 -60.96 -57.58
N GLU A 926 21.13 -59.68 -57.28
CA GLU A 926 21.74 -59.01 -56.11
C GLU A 926 21.13 -57.60 -55.93
N ASN A 927 21.33 -56.97 -54.77
CA ASN A 927 20.51 -55.84 -54.30
C ASN A 927 20.82 -54.51 -55.02
N GLY A 928 20.04 -54.19 -56.07
CA GLY A 928 19.95 -52.84 -56.63
C GLY A 928 18.74 -52.07 -56.09
N GLN A 929 18.94 -50.88 -55.51
CA GLN A 929 17.86 -50.04 -55.02
C GLN A 929 17.19 -49.26 -56.18
N SER A 930 15.98 -49.68 -56.59
CA SER A 930 15.13 -48.85 -57.45
C SER A 930 14.65 -47.61 -56.68
N GLY A 931 15.12 -46.43 -57.10
CA GLY A 931 14.85 -45.17 -56.40
C GLY A 931 13.36 -44.80 -56.36
N SER A 932 12.90 -44.32 -55.20
CA SER A 932 11.55 -43.79 -55.03
C SER A 932 11.47 -42.33 -55.43
N GLY A 933 10.63 -42.01 -56.41
CA GLY A 933 10.26 -40.64 -56.79
C GLY A 933 8.75 -40.57 -57.10
N PRO A 934 8.01 -39.57 -56.58
CA PRO A 934 6.56 -39.50 -56.74
C PRO A 934 6.20 -39.00 -58.16
N GLY A 935 5.49 -39.81 -58.95
CA GLY A 935 5.00 -39.37 -60.27
C GLY A 935 4.65 -40.44 -61.31
N SER A 936 4.73 -41.74 -61.02
CA SER A 936 4.41 -42.80 -61.98
C SER A 936 2.90 -43.02 -62.15
N GLY A 937 2.23 -42.15 -62.91
CA GLY A 937 0.92 -42.49 -63.50
C GLY A 937 1.10 -43.54 -64.61
N GLY A 938 0.37 -44.65 -64.53
CA GLY A 938 0.52 -45.76 -65.47
C GLY A 938 -0.02 -45.44 -66.87
N GLY A 939 0.69 -45.89 -67.91
CA GLY A 939 0.18 -45.92 -69.28
C GLY A 939 -0.52 -47.24 -69.57
N GLY A 940 -1.72 -47.18 -70.16
CA GLY A 940 -2.41 -48.34 -70.72
C GLY A 940 -1.78 -48.80 -72.03
N PHE A 941 -1.92 -50.09 -72.35
CA PHE A 941 -1.46 -50.67 -73.62
C PHE A 941 -2.65 -51.03 -74.51
N GLY A 942 -2.67 -50.48 -75.73
CA GLY A 942 -3.48 -51.06 -76.80
C GLY A 942 -2.87 -52.38 -77.26
N GLY A 943 -3.62 -53.48 -77.17
CA GLY A 943 -3.11 -54.81 -77.52
C GLY A 943 -2.83 -54.98 -79.01
N GLU A 944 -1.71 -55.61 -79.34
CA GLU A 944 -1.43 -56.07 -80.71
C GLU A 944 -2.28 -57.29 -81.10
N PRO A 945 -2.57 -57.50 -82.39
CA PRO A 945 -3.44 -58.58 -82.84
C PRO A 945 -2.76 -59.96 -82.81
N GLY A 946 -2.77 -60.61 -81.65
CA GLY A 946 -2.70 -62.07 -81.57
C GLY A 946 -1.51 -62.70 -80.83
N SER A 947 -1.30 -62.35 -79.56
CA SER A 947 -0.82 -63.31 -78.55
C SER A 947 -1.21 -62.88 -77.13
N GLU A 948 -1.45 -63.86 -76.27
CA GLU A 948 -1.68 -63.74 -74.82
C GLU A 948 -0.69 -62.73 -74.18
N ASP A 949 -1.08 -61.80 -73.29
CA ASP A 949 -2.10 -61.92 -72.24
C ASP A 949 -2.77 -60.58 -71.81
N ALA A 950 -3.65 -60.65 -70.80
CA ALA A 950 -4.61 -59.62 -70.36
C ALA A 950 -4.14 -58.15 -70.09
N GLY A 951 -4.92 -57.18 -70.60
CA GLY A 951 -5.85 -56.44 -69.73
C GLY A 951 -5.61 -54.95 -69.37
N GLY A 952 -6.27 -54.04 -70.10
CA GLY A 952 -6.87 -52.81 -69.53
C GLY A 952 -6.03 -51.53 -69.48
N GLY A 953 -6.61 -50.42 -69.96
CA GLY A 953 -6.04 -49.06 -69.90
C GLY A 953 -6.56 -48.20 -71.04
#